data_AF-A0A953G449-F1
#
_entry.id   AF-A0A953G449-F1
#
_cell.length_a   1.000
_cell.length_b   1.000
_cell.length_c   1.000
_cell.angle_alpha   90.00
_cell.angle_beta   90.00
_cell.angle_gamma   90.00
#
_symmetry.space_group_name_H-M   'P 1'
#
loop_
_entity.id
_entity.type
_entity.pdbx_description
1 polymer ?
#
loop_
_entity_poly.entity_id
_entity_poly.type
_entity_poly.pdbx_seq_one_letter_code
_entity_poly.pdbx_strand_id
1 'polypeptide(L)'
;ETQFTFAQVLTESAKLAQNCLLVISLPASDTDGSPHTQADDVEVGGQRGREALDRLRNVVGRVESSWRPASAEEGFEIVRRRLFEPLIEKSQYVIRDTVAKAFFDLYATQSAEFPPECRDSDYEKRLKAAYPIHPEIFDRLYTDWSTLVKFQRTCGVLRLMASVIHCLWEKGDRNPLILPSNIPIDDPRVQFELTRYLSDNWVPVIGKDVDGPSALPLRLDGEVPNLGKYAACRRVARTIYLGSAPTATAANRGIEDRRVKLGCVMPGESPNIFGDALRRLSSAATYLYQDGSRYWYSTQPTVTKLAEDRAEQLKRDPDKVAQDLDKRLRADLRKTGDFVRVHPLPQSGQDVPDDLDARLVVLGIDHPYSKQPGNLAEVAANAILETRGTIPRLFRNTLVFLAADQARLKDLDEAVRRYLAWDAILAEKEALNLDPHQVKQAETQHKSADGAVTARIPEAYQWLLVPVQSSPQASIEWQSFRLSGQDALALRVSKKLRNDELLVTALAGTRLRMELDRIPLWRGNHVAIKQLCEDFARYLYLPRLTDTYVLRDAAANGLALLSWDPETFAYADGFDEAGSRYRGLRCGQQVHITSGDAGLLVRPEAAVQQQQAEAQAAAEKAGKMGAAATPAITGGADVPGKGGSEKPKAGPAPKRFHGSVTLDPTRVGRDAGRIGDEVIAHLVGLIGSDVTVTLEIEANIPDGTPEYVVRTVTENSRTLKFREHGFEQE
;
A
#
# COMPACT_ATOMS: atom_id res chain seq x y z
N GLU A 1 50.11 14.70 54.60
CA GLU A 1 49.63 14.82 56.00
C GLU A 1 49.51 16.26 56.46
N THR A 2 50.59 17.06 56.37
CA THR A 2 50.63 18.51 56.70
C THR A 2 49.36 19.31 56.39
N GLN A 3 48.75 19.15 55.21
CA GLN A 3 47.51 19.84 54.80
C GLN A 3 46.29 19.49 55.68
N PHE A 4 46.16 18.24 56.14
CA PHE A 4 45.07 17.82 57.02
C PHE A 4 45.27 18.35 58.44
N THR A 5 46.52 18.32 58.94
CA THR A 5 46.88 18.91 60.24
C THR A 5 46.66 20.43 60.22
N PHE A 6 47.01 21.11 59.13
CA PHE A 6 46.72 22.52 58.92
C PHE A 6 45.21 22.81 58.93
N ALA A 7 44.41 22.02 58.21
CA ALA A 7 42.95 22.17 58.19
C ALA A 7 42.33 21.98 59.60
N GLN A 8 42.81 20.99 60.36
CA GLN A 8 42.35 20.77 61.74
C GLN A 8 42.73 21.94 62.66
N VAL A 9 44.00 22.36 62.66
CA VAL A 9 44.46 23.49 63.48
C VAL A 9 43.72 24.78 63.09
N LEU A 10 43.40 24.97 61.82
CA LEU A 10 42.63 26.13 61.34
C LEU A 10 41.18 26.11 61.84
N THR A 11 40.47 24.97 61.78
CA THR A 11 39.09 24.86 62.30
C THR A 11 39.04 24.99 63.82
N GLU A 12 39.99 24.40 64.54
CA GLU A 12 40.11 24.52 66.01
C GLU A 12 40.46 25.96 66.43
N SER A 13 41.37 26.63 65.72
CA SER A 13 41.72 28.04 66.00
C SER A 13 40.56 28.99 65.73
N ALA A 14 39.83 28.80 64.62
CA ALA A 14 38.64 29.60 64.29
C ALA A 14 37.53 29.42 65.35
N LYS A 15 37.36 28.21 65.89
CA LYS A 15 36.41 27.89 66.97
C LYS A 15 36.76 28.58 68.31
N LEU A 16 38.04 28.82 68.57
CA LEU A 16 38.51 29.50 69.79
C LEU A 16 38.48 31.03 69.68
N ALA A 17 38.44 31.58 68.48
CA ALA A 17 38.42 33.03 68.23
C ALA A 17 36.99 33.60 68.32
N GLN A 18 36.79 34.58 69.22
CA GLN A 18 35.53 35.33 69.28
C GLN A 18 35.29 36.11 67.98
N ASN A 19 34.05 36.11 67.49
CA ASN A 19 33.61 36.76 66.25
C ASN A 19 34.31 36.27 64.96
N CYS A 20 34.86 35.05 64.95
CA CYS A 20 35.42 34.42 63.75
C CYS A 20 34.40 33.52 63.03
N LEU A 21 34.41 33.53 61.69
CA LEU A 21 33.70 32.56 60.85
C LEU A 21 34.67 32.04 59.79
N LEU A 22 34.86 30.72 59.74
CA LEU A 22 35.70 30.05 58.75
C LEU A 22 34.81 29.43 57.67
N VAL A 23 34.90 29.96 56.45
CA VAL A 23 34.19 29.45 55.27
C VAL A 23 35.16 28.62 54.44
N ILE A 24 34.81 27.36 54.17
CA ILE A 24 35.60 26.43 53.36
C ILE A 24 34.75 25.97 52.18
N SER A 25 35.19 26.24 50.95
CA SER A 25 34.61 25.67 49.73
C SER A 25 35.40 24.43 49.31
N LEU A 26 34.79 23.25 49.45
CA LEU A 26 35.30 22.01 48.87
C LEU A 26 34.67 21.77 47.48
N PRO A 27 35.35 21.08 46.54
CA PRO A 27 34.75 20.64 45.29
C PRO A 27 33.50 19.78 45.54
N ALA A 28 32.43 20.04 44.78
CA ALA A 28 31.14 19.39 44.99
C ALA A 28 31.03 18.07 44.22
N SER A 29 31.75 17.04 44.68
CA SER A 29 31.44 15.67 44.29
C SER A 29 30.07 15.27 44.86
N ASP A 30 29.04 15.18 44.02
CA ASP A 30 27.70 14.72 44.40
C ASP A 30 27.74 13.23 44.81
N THR A 31 27.99 12.93 46.09
CA THR A 31 28.24 11.56 46.60
C THR A 31 27.00 10.74 46.97
N ASP A 32 25.80 11.32 46.90
CA ASP A 32 24.59 10.73 47.51
C ASP A 32 23.65 10.02 46.49
N GLY A 33 24.14 9.72 45.28
CA GLY A 33 23.32 9.18 44.18
C GLY A 33 23.84 7.89 43.54
N SER A 34 23.45 6.73 44.08
CA SER A 34 23.58 5.36 43.52
C SER A 34 24.98 4.82 43.12
N PRO A 35 25.28 3.52 43.36
CA PRO A 35 26.57 2.88 43.02
C PRO A 35 26.80 2.65 41.51
N HIS A 36 26.03 3.32 40.64
CA HIS A 36 26.17 3.27 39.18
C HIS A 36 26.50 4.63 38.58
N THR A 37 26.49 5.70 39.38
CA THR A 37 26.95 7.02 38.94
C THR A 37 28.47 7.06 39.00
N GLN A 38 29.12 7.00 37.84
CA GLN A 38 30.56 7.25 37.75
C GLN A 38 30.80 8.73 38.04
N ALA A 39 31.24 9.04 39.26
CA ALA A 39 31.61 10.39 39.65
C ALA A 39 32.94 10.78 38.98
N ASP A 40 32.85 11.43 37.81
CA ASP A 40 34.00 11.70 36.93
C ASP A 40 35.17 12.38 37.64
N ASP A 41 36.38 11.86 37.39
CA ASP A 41 37.64 12.25 38.06
C ASP A 41 38.14 13.69 37.78
N VAL A 42 37.41 14.46 36.97
CA VAL A 42 37.86 15.70 36.33
C VAL A 42 38.03 16.86 37.32
N GLU A 43 37.06 17.12 38.21
CA GLU A 43 37.16 18.22 39.19
C GLU A 43 38.03 17.86 40.39
N VAL A 44 38.12 16.57 40.72
CA VAL A 44 38.76 16.08 41.95
C VAL A 44 40.23 15.69 41.72
N GLY A 45 40.65 15.43 40.47
CA GLY A 45 42.06 15.19 40.11
C GLY A 45 42.52 13.75 40.34
N GLY A 46 41.66 12.76 40.05
CA GLY A 46 41.99 11.35 40.21
C GLY A 46 41.66 10.76 41.59
N GLN A 47 41.82 9.44 41.72
CA GLN A 47 41.63 8.67 42.96
C GLN A 47 42.33 9.28 44.20
N ARG A 48 43.57 9.77 44.04
CA ARG A 48 44.33 10.43 45.12
C ARG A 48 43.68 11.73 45.60
N GLY A 49 43.00 12.44 44.70
CA GLY A 49 42.22 13.62 45.03
C GLY A 49 40.96 13.27 45.82
N ARG A 50 40.25 12.19 45.45
CA ARG A 50 39.08 11.69 46.20
C ARG A 50 39.49 11.35 47.64
N GLU A 51 40.56 10.58 47.81
CA GLU A 51 41.11 10.24 49.13
C GLU A 51 41.52 11.46 49.96
N ALA A 52 42.00 12.54 49.33
CA ALA A 52 42.34 13.77 50.03
C ALA A 52 41.09 14.58 50.41
N LEU A 53 40.09 14.63 49.53
CA LEU A 53 38.81 15.32 49.75
C LEU A 53 38.02 14.64 50.88
N ASP A 54 37.94 13.32 50.91
CA ASP A 54 37.29 12.58 51.99
C ASP A 54 38.01 12.75 53.33
N ARG A 55 39.36 12.78 53.35
CA ARG A 55 40.13 13.07 54.57
C ARG A 55 39.91 14.52 55.05
N LEU A 56 39.78 15.49 54.14
CA LEU A 56 39.41 16.87 54.50
C LEU A 56 37.97 16.95 55.04
N ARG A 57 36.97 16.32 54.39
CA ARG A 57 35.59 16.23 54.90
C ARG A 57 35.54 15.64 56.31
N ASN A 58 36.30 14.58 56.59
CA ASN A 58 36.35 13.94 57.92
C ASN A 58 37.04 14.78 59.01
N VAL A 59 37.85 15.77 58.65
CA VAL A 59 38.46 16.74 59.57
C VAL A 59 37.53 17.93 59.82
N VAL A 60 37.00 18.52 58.75
CA VAL A 60 36.14 19.73 58.81
C VAL A 60 34.75 19.39 59.36
N GLY A 61 34.18 18.24 58.98
CA GLY A 61 32.87 17.73 59.41
C GLY A 61 32.70 17.48 60.92
N ARG A 62 33.76 17.60 61.71
CA ARG A 62 33.73 17.54 63.18
C ARG A 62 33.39 18.89 63.83
N VAL A 63 33.43 19.97 63.06
CA VAL A 63 33.29 21.37 63.53
C VAL A 63 32.34 22.19 62.64
N GLU A 64 32.10 21.77 61.40
CA GLU A 64 31.24 22.51 60.46
C GLU A 64 29.75 22.53 60.84
N SER A 65 29.07 23.59 60.42
CA SER A 65 27.65 23.54 60.09
C SER A 65 27.53 23.48 58.56
N SER A 66 26.86 22.45 58.04
CA SER A 66 26.84 22.16 56.60
C SER A 66 25.89 23.10 55.84
N TRP A 67 26.35 24.32 55.54
CA TRP A 67 25.63 25.27 54.71
C TRP A 67 25.67 24.84 53.24
N ARG A 68 24.53 24.43 52.66
CA ARG A 68 24.41 24.20 51.20
C ARG A 68 24.30 25.55 50.47
N PRO A 69 25.25 25.93 49.60
CA PRO A 69 25.22 27.23 48.95
C PRO A 69 24.20 27.24 47.79
N ALA A 70 23.07 27.93 48.01
CA ALA A 70 21.92 28.03 47.12
C ALA A 70 21.08 26.74 47.00
N SER A 71 19.83 26.79 47.48
CA SER A 71 18.77 25.95 46.93
C SER A 71 18.40 26.38 45.51
N ALA A 72 17.62 25.56 44.78
CA ALA A 72 17.09 25.97 43.47
C ALA A 72 16.22 27.24 43.57
N GLU A 73 15.53 27.44 44.70
CA GLU A 73 14.68 28.61 44.96
C GLU A 73 15.51 29.86 45.27
N GLU A 74 16.60 29.73 46.03
CA GLU A 74 17.58 30.83 46.24
C GLU A 74 18.32 31.20 44.95
N GLY A 75 18.45 30.26 44.01
CA GLY A 75 19.04 30.49 42.69
C GLY A 75 18.33 31.61 41.89
N PHE A 76 17.01 31.74 42.03
CA PHE A 76 16.25 32.81 41.38
C PHE A 76 16.67 34.19 41.91
N GLU A 77 16.82 34.31 43.23
CA GLU A 77 17.22 35.56 43.87
C GLU A 77 18.68 35.92 43.60
N ILE A 78 19.60 34.95 43.55
CA ILE A 78 21.01 35.20 43.24
C ILE A 78 21.18 35.78 41.83
N VAL A 79 20.46 35.24 40.84
CA VAL A 79 20.50 35.75 39.46
C VAL A 79 19.86 37.13 39.39
N ARG A 80 18.68 37.30 39.99
CA ARG A 80 17.95 38.58 40.02
C ARG A 80 18.77 39.70 40.69
N ARG A 81 19.26 39.48 41.92
CA ARG A 81 20.05 40.47 42.69
C ARG A 81 21.41 40.83 42.06
N ARG A 82 21.88 40.06 41.07
CA ARG A 82 23.16 40.31 40.35
C ARG A 82 22.97 40.94 38.97
N LEU A 83 21.84 40.73 38.31
CA LEU A 83 21.60 41.16 36.92
C LEU A 83 20.52 42.24 36.78
N PHE A 84 19.75 42.52 37.84
CA PHE A 84 18.75 43.58 37.86
C PHE A 84 18.90 44.46 39.10
N GLU A 85 18.48 45.72 38.97
CA GLU A 85 18.35 46.63 40.11
C GLU A 85 17.29 46.13 41.12
N PRO A 86 17.46 46.40 42.41
CA PRO A 86 16.44 46.07 43.41
C PRO A 86 15.16 46.87 43.14
N LEU A 87 14.00 46.26 43.39
CA LEU A 87 12.74 46.99 43.41
C LEU A 87 12.70 47.80 44.71
N ILE A 88 12.55 49.11 44.61
CA ILE A 88 12.54 50.06 45.75
C ILE A 88 11.20 50.78 45.81
N GLU A 89 10.65 51.18 44.66
CA GLU A 89 9.41 51.94 44.61
C GLU A 89 8.16 51.06 44.67
N LYS A 90 7.12 51.54 45.37
CA LYS A 90 5.80 50.89 45.40
C LYS A 90 5.19 50.69 44.01
N SER A 91 5.50 51.57 43.05
CA SER A 91 5.15 51.45 41.63
C SER A 91 5.63 50.12 41.02
N GLN A 92 6.91 49.79 41.22
CA GLN A 92 7.58 48.60 40.69
C GLN A 92 7.00 47.31 41.29
N TYR A 93 6.69 47.31 42.59
CA TYR A 93 6.02 46.18 43.24
C TYR A 93 4.60 45.95 42.71
N VAL A 94 3.83 47.00 42.46
CA VAL A 94 2.49 46.90 41.84
C VAL A 94 2.59 46.35 40.41
N ILE A 95 3.57 46.78 39.61
CA ILE A 95 3.81 46.24 38.26
C ILE A 95 4.14 44.75 38.32
N ARG A 96 5.09 44.34 39.17
CA ARG A 96 5.44 42.93 39.41
C ARG A 96 4.21 42.09 39.74
N ASP A 97 3.42 42.54 40.72
CA ASP A 97 2.28 41.75 41.21
C ASP A 97 1.12 41.71 40.21
N THR A 98 0.93 42.76 39.40
CA THR A 98 -0.02 42.77 38.27
C THR A 98 0.40 41.79 37.18
N VAL A 99 1.69 41.76 36.81
CA VAL A 99 2.24 40.84 35.81
C VAL A 99 2.14 39.39 36.29
N ALA A 100 2.66 39.09 37.49
CA ALA A 100 2.63 37.74 38.04
C ALA A 100 1.20 37.20 38.16
N LYS A 101 0.24 38.05 38.57
CA LYS A 101 -1.17 37.67 38.60
C LYS A 101 -1.73 37.43 37.20
N ALA A 102 -1.43 38.26 36.20
CA ALA A 102 -1.93 38.07 34.83
C ALA A 102 -1.46 36.74 34.20
N PHE A 103 -0.23 36.30 34.50
CA PHE A 103 0.25 34.96 34.12
C PHE A 103 -0.44 33.84 34.93
N PHE A 104 -0.64 34.01 36.23
CA PHE A 104 -1.35 33.03 37.06
C PHE A 104 -2.83 32.87 36.66
N ASP A 105 -3.54 33.98 36.43
CA ASP A 105 -4.94 33.98 35.98
C ASP A 105 -5.08 33.29 34.61
N LEU A 106 -4.09 33.44 33.71
CA LEU A 106 -4.01 32.72 32.43
C LEU A 106 -3.92 31.20 32.65
N TYR A 107 -2.93 30.74 33.45
CA TYR A 107 -2.71 29.32 33.72
C TYR A 107 -3.87 28.66 34.46
N ALA A 108 -4.49 29.36 35.40
CA ALA A 108 -5.67 28.90 36.12
C ALA A 108 -6.91 28.78 35.21
N THR A 109 -7.13 29.77 34.33
CA THR A 109 -8.30 29.79 33.41
C THR A 109 -8.17 28.74 32.30
N GLN A 110 -6.96 28.48 31.82
CA GLN A 110 -6.67 27.58 30.70
C GLN A 110 -5.96 26.29 31.17
N SER A 111 -6.27 25.80 32.37
CA SER A 111 -5.53 24.72 33.06
C SER A 111 -5.47 23.37 32.35
N ALA A 112 -6.17 23.18 31.23
CA ALA A 112 -6.02 22.01 30.36
C ALA A 112 -4.75 22.07 29.47
N GLU A 113 -4.29 23.27 29.14
CA GLU A 113 -3.19 23.56 28.19
C GLU A 113 -1.80 23.67 28.87
N PHE A 114 -1.76 23.74 30.20
CA PHE A 114 -0.56 23.99 31.00
C PHE A 114 -0.30 22.86 32.02
N PRO A 115 0.91 22.74 32.60
CA PRO A 115 1.20 21.79 33.66
C PRO A 115 0.35 22.04 34.92
N PRO A 116 -0.07 21.00 35.67
CA PRO A 116 -0.99 21.14 36.79
C PRO A 116 -0.44 22.03 37.92
N GLU A 117 0.87 21.94 38.18
CA GLU A 117 1.63 22.76 39.14
C GLU A 117 1.52 24.28 38.92
N CYS A 118 1.13 24.73 37.72
CA CYS A 118 0.97 26.15 37.40
C CYS A 118 -0.35 26.76 37.92
N ARG A 119 -1.28 25.93 38.40
CA ARG A 119 -2.56 26.35 38.99
C ARG A 119 -2.46 26.65 40.49
N ASP A 120 -1.44 26.17 41.16
CA ASP A 120 -1.30 26.29 42.61
C ASP A 120 -0.78 27.68 43.02
N SER A 121 -1.27 28.21 44.15
CA SER A 121 -0.92 29.57 44.61
C SER A 121 0.57 29.78 44.88
N ASP A 122 1.32 28.70 45.09
CA ASP A 122 2.77 28.72 45.22
C ASP A 122 3.47 29.04 43.89
N TYR A 123 2.86 28.73 42.73
CA TYR A 123 3.38 29.17 41.44
C TYR A 123 3.28 30.69 41.26
N GLU A 124 2.22 31.33 41.78
CA GLU A 124 2.12 32.80 41.82
C GLU A 124 3.25 33.41 42.68
N LYS A 125 3.60 32.75 43.80
CA LYS A 125 4.75 33.17 44.65
C LYS A 125 6.08 33.00 43.90
N ARG A 126 6.28 31.88 43.18
CA ARG A 126 7.46 31.66 42.33
C ARG A 126 7.60 32.70 41.23
N LEU A 127 6.51 33.06 40.54
CA LEU A 127 6.47 34.15 39.56
C LEU A 127 6.89 35.51 40.19
N LYS A 128 6.40 35.84 41.39
CA LYS A 128 6.77 37.07 42.11
C LYS A 128 8.21 37.08 42.64
N ALA A 129 8.79 35.92 42.93
CA ALA A 129 10.19 35.81 43.33
C ALA A 129 11.15 35.99 42.14
N ALA A 130 10.88 35.28 41.04
CA ALA A 130 11.72 35.21 39.84
C ALA A 130 11.65 36.45 38.93
N TYR A 131 10.59 37.26 39.03
CA TYR A 131 10.39 38.49 38.23
C TYR A 131 11.67 39.35 38.12
N PRO A 132 12.10 39.76 36.90
CA PRO A 132 11.36 39.70 35.63
C PRO A 132 11.61 38.43 34.78
N ILE A 133 12.19 37.37 35.34
CA ILE A 133 12.45 36.11 34.64
C ILE A 133 11.32 35.11 34.91
N HIS A 134 10.88 34.36 33.90
CA HIS A 134 9.89 33.30 34.09
C HIS A 134 10.51 32.05 34.75
N PRO A 135 9.88 31.44 35.79
CA PRO A 135 10.44 30.29 36.52
C PRO A 135 10.89 29.12 35.63
N GLU A 136 10.16 28.84 34.54
CA GLU A 136 10.49 27.75 33.60
C GLU A 136 11.91 27.84 33.01
N ILE A 137 12.49 29.04 32.84
CA ILE A 137 13.91 29.19 32.41
C ILE A 137 14.85 28.55 33.44
N PHE A 138 14.64 28.86 34.71
CA PHE A 138 15.44 28.32 35.80
C PHE A 138 15.18 26.82 36.00
N ASP A 139 13.94 26.36 35.81
CA ASP A 139 13.61 24.94 35.93
C ASP A 139 14.31 24.12 34.83
N ARG A 140 14.38 24.60 33.58
CA ARG A 140 15.22 23.98 32.54
C ARG A 140 16.72 24.04 32.90
N LEU A 141 17.22 25.20 33.32
CA LEU A 141 18.67 25.41 33.53
C LEU A 141 19.24 24.72 34.78
N TYR A 142 18.49 24.62 35.87
CA TYR A 142 18.93 23.96 37.11
C TYR A 142 18.53 22.48 37.19
N THR A 143 17.57 22.00 36.39
CA THR A 143 17.20 20.57 36.34
C THR A 143 17.85 19.84 35.18
N ASP A 144 17.77 20.37 33.95
CA ASP A 144 18.20 19.64 32.75
C ASP A 144 19.65 20.00 32.39
N TRP A 145 19.97 21.29 32.27
CA TRP A 145 21.34 21.72 31.89
C TRP A 145 22.37 21.41 32.99
N SER A 146 21.94 21.29 34.25
CA SER A 146 22.79 20.89 35.38
C SER A 146 23.26 19.43 35.34
N THR A 147 22.72 18.61 34.44
CA THR A 147 23.20 17.24 34.16
C THR A 147 24.43 17.21 33.23
N LEU A 148 24.71 18.31 32.52
CA LEU A 148 25.88 18.42 31.65
C LEU A 148 27.14 18.62 32.50
N VAL A 149 28.09 17.68 32.45
CA VAL A 149 29.35 17.68 33.24
C VAL A 149 30.14 18.99 33.13
N LYS A 150 30.04 19.71 32.00
CA LYS A 150 30.73 21.00 31.79
C LYS A 150 29.98 22.22 32.36
N PHE A 151 28.71 22.07 32.76
CA PHE A 151 27.82 23.19 33.09
C PHE A 151 27.88 23.57 34.58
N GLN A 152 28.65 24.62 34.87
CA GLN A 152 28.77 25.20 36.21
C GLN A 152 27.41 25.81 36.65
N ARG A 153 26.61 25.05 37.42
CA ARG A 153 25.20 25.34 37.78
C ARG A 153 24.90 26.84 37.99
N THR A 154 25.64 27.55 38.85
CA THR A 154 25.39 28.99 39.12
C THR A 154 26.11 29.94 38.16
N CYS A 155 27.37 29.67 37.80
CA CYS A 155 28.18 30.58 36.98
C CYS A 155 27.79 30.56 35.49
N GLY A 156 27.41 29.39 34.96
CA GLY A 156 26.88 29.22 33.61
C GLY A 156 25.56 29.96 33.43
N VAL A 157 24.62 29.80 34.37
CA VAL A 157 23.33 30.53 34.38
C VAL A 157 23.55 32.04 34.42
N LEU A 158 24.41 32.54 35.32
CA LEU A 158 24.71 33.98 35.38
C LEU A 158 25.30 34.53 34.06
N ARG A 159 26.23 33.79 33.43
CA ARG A 159 26.89 34.22 32.19
C ARG A 159 25.96 34.16 30.97
N LEU A 160 25.12 33.12 30.88
CA LEU A 160 24.07 33.01 29.87
C LEU A 160 23.03 34.13 30.04
N MET A 161 22.47 34.29 31.24
CA MET A 161 21.42 35.28 31.49
C MET A 161 21.92 36.71 31.34
N ALA A 162 23.17 37.03 31.72
CA ALA A 162 23.76 38.34 31.45
C ALA A 162 23.82 38.64 29.93
N SER A 163 24.20 37.64 29.12
CA SER A 163 24.26 37.77 27.66
C SER A 163 22.86 37.92 27.04
N VAL A 164 21.88 37.16 27.54
CA VAL A 164 20.47 37.24 27.12
C VAL A 164 19.85 38.60 27.47
N ILE A 165 20.00 39.06 28.72
CA ILE A 165 19.45 40.34 29.18
C ILE A 165 20.07 41.51 28.42
N HIS A 166 21.38 41.49 28.18
CA HIS A 166 22.06 42.50 27.37
C HIS A 166 21.53 42.55 25.94
N CYS A 167 21.37 41.40 25.27
CA CYS A 167 20.83 41.33 23.91
C CYS A 167 19.35 41.78 23.85
N LEU A 168 18.53 41.41 24.83
CA LEU A 168 17.13 41.86 24.93
C LEU A 168 17.02 43.37 25.18
N TRP A 169 17.91 43.94 25.99
CA TRP A 169 18.00 45.38 26.24
C TRP A 169 18.46 46.14 24.99
N GLU A 170 19.48 45.66 24.30
CA GLU A 170 19.99 46.21 23.02
C GLU A 170 18.92 46.15 21.91
N LYS A 171 18.15 45.06 21.84
CA LYS A 171 16.99 44.90 20.93
C LYS A 171 15.73 45.67 21.40
N GLY A 172 15.76 46.31 22.57
CA GLY A 172 14.65 47.13 23.09
C GLY A 172 13.39 46.34 23.45
N ASP A 173 13.54 45.10 23.91
CA ASP A 173 12.44 44.19 24.24
C ASP A 173 11.50 44.77 25.32
N ARG A 174 10.20 44.51 25.20
CA ARG A 174 9.14 45.04 26.08
C ARG A 174 8.20 43.97 26.63
N ASN A 175 8.60 42.70 26.59
CA ASN A 175 7.79 41.61 27.10
C ASN A 175 7.69 41.67 28.63
N PRO A 176 6.54 41.31 29.23
CA PRO A 176 6.30 41.48 30.66
C PRO A 176 7.13 40.55 31.55
N LEU A 177 7.62 39.43 31.00
CA LEU A 177 8.58 38.50 31.57
C LEU A 177 9.53 38.00 30.48
N ILE A 178 10.76 37.63 30.86
CA ILE A 178 11.66 36.86 30.00
C ILE A 178 11.25 35.38 30.09
N LEU A 179 10.60 34.85 29.04
CA LEU A 179 10.23 33.44 28.90
C LEU A 179 11.29 32.65 28.10
N PRO A 180 11.32 31.30 28.17
CA PRO A 180 12.20 30.46 27.34
C PRO A 180 12.20 30.83 25.86
N SER A 181 11.04 31.20 25.32
CA SER A 181 10.85 31.66 23.94
C SER A 181 11.47 33.02 23.60
N ASN A 182 11.73 33.88 24.60
CA ASN A 182 12.36 35.19 24.37
C ASN A 182 13.87 35.10 24.14
N ILE A 183 14.53 34.03 24.61
CA ILE A 183 15.99 33.86 24.53
C ILE A 183 16.46 34.06 23.08
N PRO A 184 17.32 35.05 22.79
CA PRO A 184 17.75 35.36 21.43
C PRO A 184 18.88 34.43 20.98
N ILE A 185 18.51 33.20 20.58
CA ILE A 185 19.44 32.16 20.09
C ILE A 185 20.02 32.55 18.71
N ASP A 186 19.40 33.52 18.03
CA ASP A 186 19.89 34.25 16.87
C ASP A 186 21.12 35.13 17.14
N ASP A 187 21.38 35.49 18.40
CA ASP A 187 22.57 36.27 18.78
C ASP A 187 23.81 35.36 18.97
N PRO A 188 24.93 35.61 18.27
CA PRO A 188 26.14 34.80 18.40
C PRO A 188 26.69 34.67 19.83
N ARG A 189 26.48 35.67 20.70
CA ARG A 189 26.94 35.64 22.09
C ARG A 189 26.12 34.62 22.89
N VAL A 190 24.80 34.64 22.74
CA VAL A 190 23.87 33.70 23.39
C VAL A 190 24.00 32.30 22.80
N GLN A 191 24.13 32.18 21.48
CA GLN A 191 24.40 30.91 20.80
C GLN A 191 25.70 30.27 21.31
N PHE A 192 26.77 31.05 21.49
CA PHE A 192 28.04 30.55 22.03
C PHE A 192 27.88 30.04 23.47
N GLU A 193 27.17 30.78 24.33
CA GLU A 193 26.92 30.35 25.72
C GLU A 193 26.06 29.08 25.83
N LEU A 194 25.13 28.85 24.89
CA LEU A 194 24.32 27.63 24.85
C LEU A 194 25.09 26.44 24.25
N THR A 195 25.89 26.65 23.21
CA THR A 195 26.53 25.53 22.48
C THR A 195 27.82 25.04 23.13
N ARG A 196 28.60 25.89 23.80
CA ARG A 196 29.90 25.57 24.43
C ARG A 196 29.88 24.45 25.48
N TYR A 197 28.71 24.11 26.02
CA TYR A 197 28.53 23.08 27.04
C TYR A 197 28.12 21.71 26.47
N LEU A 198 27.66 21.68 25.22
CA LEU A 198 27.19 20.48 24.54
C LEU A 198 28.37 19.74 23.87
N SER A 199 28.21 18.44 23.60
CA SER A 199 29.24 17.60 22.95
C SER A 199 29.29 17.79 21.44
N ASP A 200 28.13 18.03 20.83
CA ASP A 200 27.90 17.90 19.40
C ASP A 200 27.86 19.26 18.70
N ASN A 201 27.95 19.26 17.37
CA ASN A 201 27.79 20.49 16.59
C ASN A 201 26.29 20.86 16.42
N TRP A 202 25.77 21.65 17.36
CA TRP A 202 24.39 22.14 17.33
C TRP A 202 24.16 23.35 16.41
N VAL A 203 25.20 23.99 15.88
CA VAL A 203 25.07 25.21 15.05
C VAL A 203 24.23 24.99 13.77
N PRO A 204 24.36 23.87 13.02
CA PRO A 204 23.49 23.57 11.87
C PRO A 204 22.02 23.36 12.27
N VAL A 205 21.76 22.71 13.41
CA VAL A 205 20.41 22.50 13.95
C VAL A 205 19.75 23.85 14.25
N ILE A 206 20.48 24.72 14.95
CA ILE A 206 20.02 26.07 15.29
C ILE A 206 19.75 26.89 14.03
N GLY A 207 20.71 26.89 13.09
CA GLY A 207 20.64 27.65 11.84
C GLY A 207 19.52 27.20 10.89
N LYS A 208 19.12 25.94 10.94
CA LYS A 208 18.07 25.38 10.04
C LYS A 208 16.68 25.38 10.66
N ASP A 209 16.54 24.93 11.92
CA ASP A 209 15.23 24.59 12.49
C ASP A 209 14.89 25.29 13.82
N VAL A 210 15.80 26.10 14.41
CA VAL A 210 15.55 26.81 15.68
C VAL A 210 15.45 28.33 15.52
N ASP A 211 16.54 29.00 15.12
CA ASP A 211 16.64 30.47 15.21
C ASP A 211 17.67 31.10 14.25
N GLY A 212 17.94 30.45 13.10
CA GLY A 212 18.77 31.01 12.04
C GLY A 212 18.08 32.06 11.16
N PRO A 213 18.84 32.89 10.41
CA PRO A 213 18.31 33.97 9.58
C PRO A 213 17.44 33.51 8.39
N SER A 214 17.50 32.23 8.04
CA SER A 214 16.65 31.59 7.03
C SER A 214 15.99 30.31 7.55
N ALA A 215 15.85 30.17 8.87
CA ALA A 215 15.37 28.96 9.51
C ALA A 215 13.88 28.71 9.27
N LEU A 216 13.47 27.43 9.32
CA LEU A 216 12.09 27.00 9.15
C LEU A 216 11.08 27.75 10.03
N PRO A 217 11.33 28.05 11.33
CA PRO A 217 10.35 28.73 12.16
C PRO A 217 10.03 30.14 11.66
N LEU A 218 11.06 30.90 11.26
CA LEU A 218 10.92 32.25 10.70
C LEU A 218 10.15 32.23 9.36
N ARG A 219 10.36 31.18 8.55
CA ARG A 219 9.60 30.97 7.31
C ARG A 219 8.13 30.66 7.56
N LEU A 220 7.82 29.71 8.46
CA LEU A 220 6.43 29.35 8.78
C LEU A 220 5.66 30.52 9.41
N ASP A 221 6.31 31.31 10.25
CA ASP A 221 5.75 32.55 10.80
C ASP A 221 5.48 33.59 9.69
N GLY A 222 6.35 33.71 8.68
CA GLY A 222 6.12 34.58 7.51
C GLY A 222 5.07 34.06 6.52
N GLU A 223 4.95 32.74 6.36
CA GLU A 223 4.00 32.07 5.47
C GLU A 223 2.56 32.06 6.05
N VAL A 224 2.39 32.14 7.38
CA VAL A 224 1.08 32.09 8.07
C VAL A 224 0.87 33.31 8.98
N PRO A 225 0.10 34.34 8.57
CA PRO A 225 -0.04 35.61 9.30
C PRO A 225 -0.48 35.49 10.78
N ASN A 226 -1.31 34.50 11.11
CA ASN A 226 -1.75 34.25 12.49
C ASN A 226 -0.64 33.74 13.42
N LEU A 227 0.39 33.08 12.86
CA LEU A 227 1.58 32.65 13.59
C LEU A 227 2.60 33.80 13.65
N GLY A 228 2.85 34.44 12.49
CA GLY A 228 3.75 35.59 12.35
C GLY A 228 3.44 36.77 13.26
N LYS A 229 2.15 37.04 13.54
CA LYS A 229 1.73 38.07 14.51
C LYS A 229 2.40 37.92 15.89
N TYR A 230 2.71 36.69 16.29
CA TYR A 230 3.30 36.36 17.60
C TYR A 230 4.72 35.77 17.50
N ALA A 231 5.24 35.58 16.28
CA ALA A 231 6.38 34.73 15.97
C ALA A 231 6.26 33.33 16.62
N ALA A 232 5.07 32.73 16.49
CA ALA A 232 4.67 31.55 17.25
C ALA A 232 5.56 30.33 16.98
N CYS A 233 5.96 30.08 15.73
CA CYS A 233 6.91 29.02 15.41
C CYS A 233 8.29 29.31 16.02
N ARG A 234 8.80 30.54 15.88
CA ARG A 234 10.10 30.94 16.46
C ARG A 234 10.13 30.78 17.99
N ARG A 235 9.06 31.17 18.68
CA ARG A 235 8.91 30.99 20.14
C ARG A 235 8.91 29.51 20.56
N VAL A 236 8.16 28.68 19.85
CA VAL A 236 8.07 27.22 20.08
C VAL A 236 9.44 26.57 19.88
N ALA A 237 10.10 26.85 18.75
CA ALA A 237 11.39 26.26 18.41
C ALA A 237 12.48 26.55 19.46
N ARG A 238 12.60 27.83 19.89
CA ARG A 238 13.51 28.24 20.97
C ARG A 238 13.24 27.50 22.28
N THR A 239 11.97 27.37 22.66
CA THR A 239 11.55 26.69 23.90
C THR A 239 11.88 25.21 23.87
N ILE A 240 11.63 24.53 22.74
CA ILE A 240 12.01 23.11 22.58
C ILE A 240 13.53 22.96 22.63
N TYR A 241 14.30 23.83 21.96
CA TYR A 241 15.77 23.78 22.02
C TYR A 241 16.27 23.89 23.47
N LEU A 242 15.82 24.90 24.23
CA LEU A 242 16.23 25.08 25.63
C LEU A 242 15.90 23.87 26.50
N GLY A 243 14.70 23.29 26.34
CA GLY A 243 14.25 22.15 27.14
C GLY A 243 14.73 20.77 26.68
N SER A 244 15.28 20.63 25.47
CA SER A 244 15.64 19.31 24.91
C SER A 244 17.12 19.12 24.60
N ALA A 245 17.87 20.17 24.23
CA ALA A 245 19.30 20.08 23.93
C ALA A 245 20.16 19.37 25.00
N PRO A 246 20.00 19.63 26.33
CA PRO A 246 20.75 18.89 27.34
C PRO A 246 20.30 17.43 27.51
N THR A 247 19.08 17.08 27.09
CA THR A 247 18.47 15.75 27.31
C THR A 247 18.86 14.69 26.28
N ALA A 248 19.79 14.99 25.35
CA ALA A 248 20.13 14.12 24.22
C ALA A 248 20.56 12.69 24.64
N THR A 249 21.23 12.53 25.79
CA THR A 249 21.63 11.23 26.34
C THR A 249 20.67 10.65 27.39
N ALA A 250 19.64 11.41 27.81
CA ALA A 250 18.69 10.99 28.83
C ALA A 250 17.70 9.93 28.32
N ALA A 251 17.22 9.07 29.22
CA ALA A 251 16.19 8.07 28.89
C ALA A 251 14.84 8.71 28.53
N ASN A 252 14.44 9.76 29.26
CA ASN A 252 13.20 10.51 29.03
C ASN A 252 13.49 11.79 28.23
N ARG A 253 13.79 11.65 26.93
CA ARG A 253 14.11 12.77 26.05
C ARG A 253 12.97 13.78 25.93
N GLY A 254 13.33 15.04 25.71
CA GLY A 254 12.42 16.07 25.20
C GLY A 254 11.43 16.66 26.20
N ILE A 255 10.72 17.67 25.69
CA ILE A 255 9.77 18.50 26.41
C ILE A 255 8.33 18.20 25.97
N GLU A 256 7.39 18.21 26.91
CA GLU A 256 5.97 17.95 26.66
C GLU A 256 5.24 19.19 26.13
N ASP A 257 4.25 19.01 25.24
CA ASP A 257 3.38 20.05 24.66
C ASP A 257 2.96 21.15 25.67
N ARG A 258 2.50 20.75 26.87
CA ARG A 258 2.10 21.68 27.95
C ARG A 258 3.25 22.55 28.46
N ARG A 259 4.47 22.01 28.53
CA ARG A 259 5.68 22.77 28.93
C ARG A 259 6.22 23.63 27.77
N VAL A 260 6.05 23.19 26.51
CA VAL A 260 6.29 24.06 25.34
C VAL A 260 5.36 25.28 25.39
N LYS A 261 4.06 25.09 25.63
CA LYS A 261 3.08 26.17 25.80
C LYS A 261 3.44 27.10 26.96
N LEU A 262 3.78 26.54 28.12
CA LEU A 262 4.23 27.30 29.31
C LEU A 262 5.43 28.22 29.00
N GLY A 263 6.36 27.79 28.14
CA GLY A 263 7.50 28.62 27.72
C GLY A 263 7.23 29.64 26.61
N CYS A 264 6.04 29.64 26.00
CA CYS A 264 5.71 30.41 24.79
C CYS A 264 4.58 31.44 24.94
N VAL A 265 3.52 31.10 25.69
CA VAL A 265 2.26 31.86 25.74
C VAL A 265 2.34 33.00 26.74
N MET A 266 1.95 34.20 26.32
CA MET A 266 1.78 35.38 27.18
C MET A 266 0.29 35.70 27.44
N PRO A 267 -0.06 36.42 28.53
CA PRO A 267 -1.43 36.87 28.78
C PRO A 267 -2.02 37.68 27.62
N GLY A 268 -3.21 37.29 27.16
CA GLY A 268 -3.85 37.88 25.98
C GLY A 268 -3.55 37.16 24.65
N GLU A 269 -2.68 36.14 24.65
CA GLU A 269 -2.46 35.23 23.53
C GLU A 269 -3.29 33.94 23.69
N SER A 270 -3.38 33.11 22.65
CA SER A 270 -4.14 31.85 22.68
C SER A 270 -3.21 30.64 22.53
N PRO A 271 -3.21 29.66 23.46
CA PRO A 271 -2.37 28.47 23.37
C PRO A 271 -2.55 27.67 22.06
N ASN A 272 -3.74 27.71 21.47
CA ASN A 272 -4.07 27.03 20.22
C ASN A 272 -3.18 27.46 19.05
N ILE A 273 -2.72 28.72 19.04
CA ILE A 273 -1.81 29.27 18.02
C ILE A 273 -0.45 28.56 18.12
N PHE A 274 0.05 28.37 19.34
CA PHE A 274 1.31 27.68 19.61
C PHE A 274 1.20 26.16 19.41
N GLY A 275 0.03 25.57 19.64
CA GLY A 275 -0.26 24.18 19.27
C GLY A 275 -0.22 23.92 17.76
N ASP A 276 -0.78 24.84 16.94
CA ASP A 276 -0.66 24.74 15.48
C ASP A 276 0.77 24.99 14.99
N ALA A 277 1.48 25.96 15.58
CA ALA A 277 2.89 26.22 15.31
C ALA A 277 3.77 24.98 15.59
N LEU A 278 3.56 24.32 16.74
CA LEU A 278 4.24 23.09 17.15
C LEU A 278 4.02 21.94 16.16
N ARG A 279 2.76 21.70 15.77
CA ARG A 279 2.39 20.68 14.78
C ARG A 279 3.00 20.93 13.40
N ARG A 280 3.06 22.18 12.95
CA ARG A 280 3.68 22.54 11.66
C ARG A 280 5.20 22.32 11.70
N LEU A 281 5.85 22.68 12.81
CA LEU A 281 7.27 22.44 13.01
C LEU A 281 7.59 20.94 13.02
N SER A 282 6.87 20.11 13.79
CA SER A 282 7.14 18.66 13.82
C SER A 282 6.85 17.95 12.49
N SER A 283 5.99 18.52 11.63
CA SER A 283 5.76 18.00 10.28
C SER A 283 6.80 18.37 9.23
N ALA A 284 7.64 19.38 9.45
CA ALA A 284 8.49 19.98 8.39
C ALA A 284 9.97 20.19 8.77
N ALA A 285 10.32 20.10 10.04
CA ALA A 285 11.70 20.26 10.51
C ALA A 285 12.58 19.04 10.17
N THR A 286 13.87 19.30 9.95
CA THR A 286 14.88 18.27 9.68
C THR A 286 15.31 17.53 10.94
N TYR A 287 15.42 18.25 12.06
CA TYR A 287 16.09 17.82 13.29
C TYR A 287 15.14 17.70 14.50
N LEU A 288 13.86 18.06 14.35
CA LEU A 288 12.85 17.97 15.41
C LEU A 288 12.15 16.61 15.36
N TYR A 289 12.21 15.88 16.46
CA TYR A 289 11.54 14.60 16.66
C TYR A 289 10.30 14.79 17.52
N GLN A 290 9.34 13.87 17.36
CA GLN A 290 8.11 13.79 18.14
C GLN A 290 7.85 12.33 18.53
N ASP A 291 7.52 12.09 19.79
CA ASP A 291 6.92 10.84 20.28
C ASP A 291 5.73 11.19 21.20
N GLY A 292 4.53 10.79 20.79
CA GLY A 292 3.28 11.18 21.46
C GLY A 292 3.14 12.69 21.66
N SER A 293 3.23 13.12 22.93
CA SER A 293 3.15 14.51 23.39
C SER A 293 4.51 15.17 23.63
N ARG A 294 5.64 14.47 23.40
CA ARG A 294 7.01 14.92 23.64
C ARG A 294 7.74 15.28 22.35
N TYR A 295 8.57 16.32 22.44
CA TYR A 295 9.30 16.90 21.32
C TYR A 295 10.76 17.16 21.71
N TRP A 296 11.71 16.84 20.84
CA TRP A 296 13.13 17.14 21.05
C TRP A 296 13.88 17.42 19.75
N TYR A 297 14.87 18.29 19.80
CA TYR A 297 15.85 18.36 18.73
C TYR A 297 16.94 17.28 18.91
N SER A 298 17.46 16.78 17.80
CA SER A 298 18.65 15.92 17.73
C SER A 298 19.64 16.48 16.72
N THR A 299 20.91 16.08 16.82
CA THR A 299 21.97 16.42 15.86
C THR A 299 21.90 15.55 14.59
N GLN A 300 21.17 14.43 14.65
CA GLN A 300 20.83 13.59 13.50
C GLN A 300 19.51 14.05 12.83
N PRO A 301 19.38 13.97 11.50
CA PRO A 301 18.13 14.28 10.79
C PRO A 301 17.09 13.16 10.94
N THR A 302 15.80 13.52 10.95
CA THR A 302 14.69 12.57 11.07
C THR A 302 14.63 11.58 9.91
N VAL A 303 14.16 10.36 10.19
CA VAL A 303 13.93 9.33 9.15
C VAL A 303 12.94 9.80 8.06
N THR A 304 11.96 10.63 8.42
CA THR A 304 11.06 11.28 7.46
C THR A 304 11.83 12.17 6.49
N LYS A 305 12.74 13.01 6.98
CA LYS A 305 13.50 13.90 6.08
C LYS A 305 14.51 13.13 5.23
N LEU A 306 15.13 12.09 5.78
CA LEU A 306 15.96 11.16 5.02
C LEU A 306 15.17 10.46 3.89
N ALA A 307 13.90 10.13 4.12
CA ALA A 307 13.02 9.53 3.11
C ALA A 307 12.63 10.52 2.01
N GLU A 308 12.34 11.79 2.35
CA GLU A 308 12.13 12.84 1.35
C GLU A 308 13.36 13.04 0.47
N ASP A 309 14.55 13.17 1.07
CA ASP A 309 15.78 13.47 0.36
C ASP A 309 16.19 12.30 -0.57
N ARG A 310 15.92 11.06 -0.17
CA ARG A 310 16.04 9.86 -1.05
C ARG A 310 14.98 9.84 -2.16
N ALA A 311 13.73 10.17 -1.87
CA ALA A 311 12.66 10.24 -2.86
C ALA A 311 12.86 11.38 -3.89
N GLU A 312 13.59 12.43 -3.52
CA GLU A 312 14.08 13.48 -4.42
C GLU A 312 15.30 13.02 -5.24
N GLN A 313 16.27 12.32 -4.64
CA GLN A 313 17.39 11.73 -5.39
C GLN A 313 16.90 10.76 -6.48
N LEU A 314 15.88 9.94 -6.18
CA LEU A 314 15.26 9.02 -7.15
C LEU A 314 14.61 9.71 -8.36
N LYS A 315 14.41 11.05 -8.37
CA LYS A 315 14.02 11.79 -9.59
C LYS A 315 15.08 11.73 -10.70
N ARG A 316 16.32 11.34 -10.37
CA ARG A 316 17.44 11.16 -11.31
C ARG A 316 17.58 9.73 -11.85
N ASP A 317 16.92 8.77 -11.20
CA ASP A 317 17.05 7.33 -11.47
C ASP A 317 15.68 6.73 -11.86
N PRO A 318 15.04 7.18 -12.97
CA PRO A 318 13.69 6.75 -13.35
C PRO A 318 13.58 5.23 -13.55
N ASP A 319 14.66 4.58 -14.01
CA ASP A 319 14.72 3.14 -14.25
C ASP A 319 14.36 2.31 -13.01
N LYS A 320 14.71 2.78 -11.80
CA LYS A 320 14.38 2.09 -10.54
C LYS A 320 12.88 2.15 -10.23
N VAL A 321 12.26 3.28 -10.55
CA VAL A 321 10.80 3.50 -10.40
C VAL A 321 10.04 2.65 -11.41
N ALA A 322 10.51 2.62 -12.66
CA ALA A 322 9.98 1.78 -13.71
C ALA A 322 10.05 0.28 -13.34
N GLN A 323 11.20 -0.20 -12.85
CA GLN A 323 11.39 -1.62 -12.48
C GLN A 323 10.43 -2.11 -11.37
N ASP A 324 10.17 -1.31 -10.33
CA ASP A 324 9.21 -1.72 -9.28
C ASP A 324 7.75 -1.62 -9.78
N LEU A 325 7.42 -0.63 -10.63
CA LEU A 325 6.13 -0.57 -11.30
C LEU A 325 5.90 -1.78 -12.21
N ASP A 326 6.87 -2.13 -13.05
CA ASP A 326 6.86 -3.33 -13.92
C ASP A 326 6.57 -4.59 -13.11
N LYS A 327 7.30 -4.78 -12.01
CA LYS A 327 7.16 -5.92 -11.08
C LYS A 327 5.76 -5.97 -10.46
N ARG A 328 5.20 -4.84 -10.02
CA ARG A 328 3.84 -4.76 -9.44
C ARG A 328 2.75 -4.98 -10.48
N LEU A 329 2.86 -4.37 -11.66
CA LEU A 329 1.91 -4.52 -12.77
C LEU A 329 1.88 -5.97 -13.28
N ARG A 330 3.06 -6.58 -13.48
CA ARG A 330 3.20 -8.01 -13.84
C ARG A 330 2.69 -8.96 -12.76
N ALA A 331 2.54 -8.52 -11.51
CA ALA A 331 1.94 -9.31 -10.43
C ALA A 331 0.40 -9.26 -10.43
N ASP A 332 -0.21 -8.07 -10.59
CA ASP A 332 -1.67 -7.94 -10.67
C ASP A 332 -2.24 -8.57 -11.96
N LEU A 333 -1.58 -8.34 -13.10
CA LEU A 333 -1.99 -8.83 -14.43
C LEU A 333 -1.91 -10.35 -14.60
N ARG A 334 -1.48 -11.10 -13.57
CA ARG A 334 -1.67 -12.56 -13.49
C ARG A 334 -3.15 -12.97 -13.43
N LYS A 335 -4.03 -12.08 -12.98
CA LYS A 335 -5.49 -12.27 -12.96
C LYS A 335 -6.09 -11.84 -14.30
N THR A 336 -6.05 -12.71 -15.30
CA THR A 336 -6.39 -12.35 -16.71
C THR A 336 -7.86 -12.01 -16.95
N GLY A 337 -8.77 -12.47 -16.10
CA GLY A 337 -10.22 -12.27 -16.30
C GLY A 337 -10.74 -13.11 -17.47
N ASP A 338 -11.54 -12.49 -18.35
CA ASP A 338 -12.09 -13.17 -19.53
C ASP A 338 -11.12 -13.23 -20.72
N PHE A 339 -9.89 -12.72 -20.57
CA PHE A 339 -8.84 -12.79 -21.59
C PHE A 339 -8.05 -14.09 -21.50
N VAL A 340 -7.84 -14.73 -22.66
CA VAL A 340 -6.99 -15.92 -22.77
C VAL A 340 -5.52 -15.57 -22.49
N ARG A 341 -5.07 -14.38 -22.93
CA ARG A 341 -3.74 -13.85 -22.60
C ARG A 341 -3.78 -12.34 -22.32
N VAL A 342 -2.89 -11.91 -21.44
CA VAL A 342 -2.61 -10.51 -21.14
C VAL A 342 -1.13 -10.27 -21.43
N HIS A 343 -0.83 -9.18 -22.13
CA HIS A 343 0.53 -8.78 -22.51
C HIS A 343 0.93 -7.56 -21.64
N PRO A 344 1.60 -7.78 -20.49
CA PRO A 344 2.05 -6.69 -19.64
C PRO A 344 3.30 -6.03 -20.24
N LEU A 345 3.15 -4.76 -20.62
CA LEU A 345 4.24 -3.84 -20.91
C LEU A 345 5.15 -4.37 -22.04
N PRO A 346 4.61 -4.58 -23.26
CA PRO A 346 5.42 -4.93 -24.42
C PRO A 346 6.28 -3.74 -24.85
N GLN A 347 7.49 -4.02 -25.33
CA GLN A 347 8.39 -3.02 -25.89
C GLN A 347 8.10 -2.79 -27.38
N SER A 348 7.50 -3.78 -28.06
CA SER A 348 7.15 -3.69 -29.48
C SER A 348 5.96 -4.59 -29.85
N GLY A 349 5.45 -4.43 -31.08
CA GLY A 349 4.46 -5.35 -31.66
C GLY A 349 4.94 -6.80 -31.81
N GLN A 350 6.23 -7.11 -31.61
CA GLN A 350 6.74 -8.49 -31.61
C GLN A 350 6.34 -9.26 -30.35
N ASP A 351 6.19 -8.56 -29.21
CA ASP A 351 5.87 -9.16 -27.90
C ASP A 351 4.39 -9.56 -27.77
N VAL A 352 3.58 -9.24 -28.80
CA VAL A 352 2.16 -9.53 -28.91
C VAL A 352 1.93 -10.41 -30.15
N PRO A 353 1.88 -11.75 -30.00
CA PRO A 353 1.63 -12.65 -31.11
C PRO A 353 0.26 -12.41 -31.77
N ASP A 354 0.09 -12.95 -32.97
CA ASP A 354 -1.04 -12.68 -33.86
C ASP A 354 -1.84 -13.97 -34.06
N ASP A 355 -2.72 -14.25 -33.10
CA ASP A 355 -3.61 -15.42 -33.06
C ASP A 355 -5.09 -14.98 -32.91
N LEU A 356 -5.99 -15.96 -32.80
CA LEU A 356 -7.44 -15.77 -32.86
C LEU A 356 -8.12 -15.45 -31.51
N ASP A 357 -7.42 -15.59 -30.38
CA ASP A 357 -7.95 -15.29 -29.04
C ASP A 357 -7.85 -13.81 -28.65
N ALA A 358 -8.84 -13.29 -27.94
CA ALA A 358 -8.86 -11.89 -27.49
C ALA A 358 -7.84 -11.62 -26.37
N ARG A 359 -7.15 -10.48 -26.50
CA ARG A 359 -5.96 -10.14 -25.73
C ARG A 359 -5.98 -8.71 -25.24
N LEU A 360 -5.63 -8.56 -23.96
CA LEU A 360 -5.37 -7.26 -23.36
C LEU A 360 -3.89 -6.93 -23.44
N VAL A 361 -3.56 -5.83 -24.09
CA VAL A 361 -2.22 -5.22 -24.07
C VAL A 361 -2.21 -4.10 -23.03
N VAL A 362 -1.29 -4.13 -22.07
CA VAL A 362 -1.12 -3.04 -21.10
C VAL A 362 0.12 -2.25 -21.45
N LEU A 363 -0.05 -0.96 -21.75
CA LEU A 363 1.03 -0.09 -22.26
C LEU A 363 1.98 0.38 -21.14
N GLY A 364 3.23 0.65 -21.52
CA GLY A 364 4.27 1.20 -20.65
C GLY A 364 3.94 2.59 -20.10
N ILE A 365 4.61 2.97 -19.01
CA ILE A 365 4.49 4.32 -18.43
C ILE A 365 4.95 5.43 -19.39
N ASP A 366 5.82 5.08 -20.35
CA ASP A 366 6.30 5.92 -21.46
C ASP A 366 5.22 6.19 -22.53
N HIS A 367 4.08 5.51 -22.45
CA HIS A 367 2.96 5.65 -23.39
C HIS A 367 1.68 6.09 -22.66
N PRO A 368 1.68 7.28 -22.03
CA PRO A 368 0.53 7.80 -21.32
C PRO A 368 -0.60 8.20 -22.27
N TYR A 369 -1.84 7.99 -21.81
CA TYR A 369 -3.03 8.51 -22.46
C TYR A 369 -3.34 9.93 -21.95
N SER A 370 -3.77 10.79 -22.86
CA SER A 370 -4.36 12.10 -22.58
C SER A 370 -5.53 12.33 -23.54
N LYS A 371 -6.42 13.27 -23.22
CA LYS A 371 -7.57 13.60 -24.10
C LYS A 371 -7.18 14.41 -25.36
N GLN A 372 -5.89 14.60 -25.64
CA GLN A 372 -5.43 15.25 -26.86
C GLN A 372 -5.27 14.19 -27.97
N PRO A 373 -5.69 14.49 -29.22
CA PRO A 373 -5.60 13.54 -30.33
C PRO A 373 -4.13 13.25 -30.66
N GLY A 374 -3.80 11.98 -30.95
CA GLY A 374 -2.41 11.59 -31.25
C GLY A 374 -1.53 11.52 -30.01
N ASN A 375 -2.12 11.19 -28.85
CA ASN A 375 -1.36 10.93 -27.62
C ASN A 375 -0.49 9.66 -27.74
N LEU A 376 0.51 9.53 -26.87
CA LEU A 376 1.51 8.46 -26.94
C LEU A 376 0.88 7.05 -26.78
N ALA A 377 -0.18 6.92 -25.98
CA ALA A 377 -0.93 5.67 -25.87
C ALA A 377 -1.61 5.26 -27.20
N GLU A 378 -2.28 6.18 -27.88
CA GLU A 378 -2.86 5.93 -29.21
C GLU A 378 -1.79 5.60 -30.25
N VAL A 379 -0.66 6.31 -30.27
CA VAL A 379 0.43 6.04 -31.23
C VAL A 379 1.01 4.63 -31.02
N ALA A 380 1.28 4.24 -29.77
CA ALA A 380 1.76 2.89 -29.45
C ALA A 380 0.70 1.80 -29.75
N ALA A 381 -0.57 2.07 -29.43
CA ALA A 381 -1.66 1.13 -29.70
C ALA A 381 -1.88 0.93 -31.20
N ASN A 382 -1.81 1.98 -32.03
CA ASN A 382 -1.84 1.87 -33.50
C ASN A 382 -0.67 1.03 -34.02
N ALA A 383 0.57 1.31 -33.58
CA ALA A 383 1.74 0.58 -34.05
C ALA A 383 1.66 -0.94 -33.77
N ILE A 384 1.18 -1.32 -32.57
CA ILE A 384 0.95 -2.72 -32.18
C ILE A 384 -0.26 -3.32 -32.92
N LEU A 385 -1.31 -2.53 -33.17
CA LEU A 385 -2.51 -2.98 -33.91
C LEU A 385 -2.21 -3.24 -35.39
N GLU A 386 -1.38 -2.42 -36.02
CA GLU A 386 -1.03 -2.56 -37.44
C GLU A 386 0.06 -3.60 -37.70
N THR A 387 0.99 -3.82 -36.76
CA THR A 387 2.19 -4.64 -36.99
C THR A 387 2.48 -5.67 -35.91
N ARG A 388 3.08 -6.79 -36.35
CA ARG A 388 3.77 -7.77 -35.51
C ARG A 388 5.27 -7.72 -35.85
N GLY A 389 5.94 -6.69 -35.33
CA GLY A 389 7.30 -6.34 -35.75
C GLY A 389 7.33 -5.76 -37.15
N THR A 390 7.96 -6.46 -38.11
CA THR A 390 8.07 -6.02 -39.51
C THR A 390 6.94 -6.52 -40.41
N ILE A 391 6.05 -7.37 -39.91
CA ILE A 391 4.96 -7.99 -40.68
C ILE A 391 3.62 -7.29 -40.32
N PRO A 392 2.75 -6.95 -41.28
CA PRO A 392 1.40 -6.48 -40.98
C PRO A 392 0.59 -7.51 -40.17
N ARG A 393 -0.12 -7.04 -39.14
CA ARG A 393 -0.96 -7.88 -38.28
C ARG A 393 -2.24 -8.29 -38.99
N LEU A 394 -2.62 -9.57 -38.90
CA LEU A 394 -3.85 -10.09 -39.50
C LEU A 394 -5.03 -9.95 -38.54
N PHE A 395 -4.91 -10.42 -37.30
CA PHE A 395 -6.02 -10.53 -36.36
C PHE A 395 -6.14 -9.27 -35.51
N ARG A 396 -6.53 -8.18 -36.16
CA ARG A 396 -6.60 -6.85 -35.53
C ARG A 396 -7.78 -6.69 -34.57
N ASN A 397 -8.85 -7.48 -34.73
CA ASN A 397 -10.02 -7.38 -33.85
C ASN A 397 -9.77 -8.00 -32.46
N THR A 398 -8.77 -8.87 -32.30
CA THR A 398 -8.51 -9.54 -31.00
C THR A 398 -7.88 -8.62 -29.96
N LEU A 399 -7.29 -7.49 -30.35
CA LEU A 399 -6.55 -6.60 -29.45
C LEU A 399 -7.42 -5.50 -28.83
N VAL A 400 -7.22 -5.29 -27.53
CA VAL A 400 -7.67 -4.11 -26.76
C VAL A 400 -6.53 -3.63 -25.86
N PHE A 401 -6.49 -2.33 -25.56
CA PHE A 401 -5.34 -1.71 -24.90
C PHE A 401 -5.73 -1.03 -23.59
N LEU A 402 -4.86 -1.10 -22.57
CA LEU A 402 -5.00 -0.38 -21.31
C LEU A 402 -3.80 0.55 -21.12
N ALA A 403 -4.07 1.84 -20.95
CA ALA A 403 -3.09 2.90 -20.79
C ALA A 403 -3.21 3.58 -19.42
N ALA A 404 -2.11 4.17 -18.97
CA ALA A 404 -2.07 5.00 -17.78
C ALA A 404 -2.39 6.46 -18.09
N ASP A 405 -3.05 7.14 -17.15
CA ASP A 405 -3.43 8.54 -17.24
C ASP A 405 -2.23 9.48 -17.01
N GLN A 406 -1.98 10.40 -17.94
CA GLN A 406 -0.82 11.30 -17.90
C GLN A 406 -0.74 12.20 -16.65
N ALA A 407 -1.87 12.52 -16.01
CA ALA A 407 -1.87 13.28 -14.76
C ALA A 407 -1.62 12.36 -13.56
N ARG A 408 -2.33 11.22 -13.47
CA ARG A 408 -2.18 10.27 -12.36
C ARG A 408 -0.85 9.53 -12.33
N LEU A 409 -0.14 9.42 -13.45
CA LEU A 409 1.23 8.87 -13.45
C LEU A 409 2.19 9.67 -12.55
N LYS A 410 1.99 10.98 -12.40
CA LYS A 410 2.81 11.81 -11.49
C LYS A 410 2.52 11.48 -10.02
N ASP A 411 1.26 11.30 -9.67
CA ASP A 411 0.84 10.86 -8.34
C ASP A 411 1.39 9.46 -8.00
N LEU A 412 1.47 8.57 -8.99
CA LEU A 412 1.97 7.21 -8.86
C LEU A 412 3.52 7.17 -8.77
N ASP A 413 4.23 7.88 -9.64
CA ASP A 413 5.69 8.03 -9.60
C ASP A 413 6.15 8.58 -8.23
N GLU A 414 5.49 9.61 -7.70
CA GLU A 414 5.84 10.13 -6.38
C GLU A 414 5.56 9.12 -5.26
N ALA A 415 4.45 8.37 -5.32
CA ALA A 415 4.16 7.31 -4.36
C ALA A 415 5.23 6.20 -4.39
N VAL A 416 5.68 5.78 -5.57
CA VAL A 416 6.73 4.75 -5.72
C VAL A 416 8.08 5.27 -5.26
N ARG A 417 8.46 6.51 -5.60
CA ARG A 417 9.71 7.12 -5.09
C ARG A 417 9.72 7.26 -3.57
N ARG A 418 8.58 7.56 -2.95
CA ARG A 418 8.42 7.54 -1.47
C ARG A 418 8.54 6.11 -0.91
N TYR A 419 7.91 5.11 -1.53
CA TYR A 419 8.04 3.70 -1.12
C TYR A 419 9.50 3.21 -1.18
N LEU A 420 10.17 3.38 -2.32
CA LEU A 420 11.57 2.96 -2.52
C LEU A 420 12.54 3.68 -1.58
N ALA A 421 12.27 4.94 -1.22
CA ALA A 421 13.04 5.67 -0.22
C ALA A 421 12.94 5.05 1.18
N TRP A 422 11.75 4.64 1.61
CA TRP A 422 11.55 3.93 2.88
C TRP A 422 12.15 2.51 2.85
N ASP A 423 12.05 1.80 1.72
CA ASP A 423 12.61 0.46 1.54
C ASP A 423 14.14 0.48 1.71
N ALA A 424 14.81 1.44 1.07
CA ALA A 424 16.25 1.66 1.22
C ALA A 424 16.67 2.04 2.66
N ILE A 425 15.87 2.84 3.38
CA ILE A 425 16.14 3.19 4.79
C ILE A 425 16.04 1.96 5.70
N LEU A 426 15.07 1.08 5.47
CA LEU A 426 14.91 -0.16 6.24
C LEU A 426 16.01 -1.19 5.90
N ALA A 427 16.47 -1.25 4.65
CA ALA A 427 17.62 -2.06 4.26
C ALA A 427 18.93 -1.58 4.92
N GLU A 428 19.12 -0.26 5.03
CA GLU A 428 20.33 0.36 5.60
C GLU A 428 20.27 0.64 7.12
N LYS A 429 19.23 0.15 7.82
CA LYS A 429 18.94 0.47 9.24
C LYS A 429 20.13 0.35 10.20
N GLU A 430 21.03 -0.62 9.95
CA GLU A 430 22.22 -0.88 10.76
C GLU A 430 23.36 0.10 10.43
N ALA A 431 23.60 0.39 9.14
CA ALA A 431 24.59 1.39 8.71
C ALA A 431 24.19 2.82 9.14
N LEU A 432 22.88 3.11 9.14
CA LEU A 432 22.30 4.35 9.63
C LEU A 432 22.22 4.43 11.17
N ASN A 433 22.51 3.33 11.89
CA ASN A 433 22.40 3.21 13.35
C ASN A 433 21.02 3.65 13.89
N LEU A 434 19.93 3.26 13.21
CA LEU A 434 18.58 3.68 13.56
C LEU A 434 18.14 3.10 14.92
N ASP A 435 17.54 3.93 15.76
CA ASP A 435 17.02 3.49 17.05
C ASP A 435 15.71 2.66 16.92
N PRO A 436 15.32 1.85 17.94
CA PRO A 436 14.14 0.99 17.84
C PRO A 436 12.79 1.72 17.67
N HIS A 437 12.71 3.02 17.91
CA HIS A 437 11.53 3.85 17.60
C HIS A 437 11.59 4.32 16.14
N GLN A 438 12.73 4.81 15.67
CA GLN A 438 12.98 5.17 14.27
C GLN A 438 12.71 4.00 13.32
N VAL A 439 13.12 2.77 13.66
CA VAL A 439 12.84 1.57 12.87
C VAL A 439 11.32 1.30 12.79
N LYS A 440 10.59 1.35 13.92
CA LYS A 440 9.13 1.20 13.93
C LYS A 440 8.43 2.27 13.11
N GLN A 441 8.88 3.52 13.20
CA GLN A 441 8.38 4.64 12.41
C GLN A 441 8.58 4.39 10.91
N ALA A 442 9.79 3.99 10.50
CA ALA A 442 10.10 3.66 9.11
C ALA A 442 9.30 2.46 8.59
N GLU A 443 9.12 1.40 9.39
CA GLU A 443 8.26 0.26 9.05
C GLU A 443 6.80 0.67 8.84
N THR A 444 6.25 1.54 9.69
CA THR A 444 4.88 2.03 9.56
C THR A 444 4.71 2.88 8.31
N GLN A 445 5.67 3.76 8.01
CA GLN A 445 5.64 4.59 6.80
C GLN A 445 5.87 3.78 5.52
N HIS A 446 6.73 2.77 5.54
CA HIS A 446 6.93 1.81 4.45
C HIS A 446 5.63 1.07 4.09
N LYS A 447 4.96 0.47 5.09
CA LYS A 447 3.67 -0.21 4.92
C LYS A 447 2.59 0.76 4.41
N SER A 448 2.59 2.01 4.86
CA SER A 448 1.67 3.05 4.36
C SER A 448 1.95 3.42 2.91
N ALA A 449 3.22 3.58 2.52
CA ALA A 449 3.63 3.88 1.15
C ALA A 449 3.34 2.72 0.19
N ASP A 450 3.58 1.47 0.61
CA ASP A 450 3.28 0.26 -0.18
C ASP A 450 1.77 0.13 -0.46
N GLY A 451 0.94 0.36 0.56
CA GLY A 451 -0.51 0.44 0.42
C GLY A 451 -0.95 1.58 -0.51
N ALA A 452 -0.31 2.74 -0.42
CA ALA A 452 -0.58 3.88 -1.30
C ALA A 452 -0.23 3.58 -2.77
N VAL A 453 0.93 3.00 -3.06
CA VAL A 453 1.31 2.56 -4.42
C VAL A 453 0.30 1.56 -4.95
N THR A 454 -0.07 0.56 -4.15
CA THR A 454 -1.04 -0.48 -4.50
C THR A 454 -2.42 0.10 -4.83
N ALA A 455 -2.86 1.16 -4.12
CA ALA A 455 -4.08 1.88 -4.42
C ALA A 455 -3.98 2.80 -5.65
N ARG A 456 -2.82 3.41 -5.92
CA ARG A 456 -2.61 4.33 -7.05
C ARG A 456 -2.49 3.63 -8.41
N ILE A 457 -1.97 2.39 -8.47
CA ILE A 457 -1.87 1.62 -9.72
C ILE A 457 -3.22 1.53 -10.47
N PRO A 458 -4.34 1.08 -9.86
CA PRO A 458 -5.64 1.00 -10.53
C PRO A 458 -6.30 2.38 -10.78
N GLU A 459 -5.86 3.45 -10.12
CA GLU A 459 -6.29 4.83 -10.43
C GLU A 459 -5.54 5.43 -11.63
N ALA A 460 -4.27 5.08 -11.80
CA ALA A 460 -3.46 5.52 -12.93
C ALA A 460 -3.81 4.75 -14.20
N TYR A 461 -3.84 3.41 -14.14
CA TYR A 461 -4.23 2.53 -15.25
C TYR A 461 -5.76 2.48 -15.39
N GLN A 462 -6.34 3.60 -15.83
CA GLN A 462 -7.79 3.82 -15.93
C GLN A 462 -8.32 4.00 -17.37
N TRP A 463 -7.47 4.01 -18.40
CA TRP A 463 -7.91 4.28 -19.78
C TRP A 463 -7.85 3.04 -20.66
N LEU A 464 -9.02 2.49 -20.97
CA LEU A 464 -9.21 1.40 -21.93
C LEU A 464 -9.39 1.99 -23.33
N LEU A 465 -8.51 1.64 -24.27
CA LEU A 465 -8.58 2.05 -25.67
C LEU A 465 -9.01 0.85 -26.52
N VAL A 466 -10.14 0.99 -27.22
CA VAL A 466 -10.73 -0.06 -28.05
C VAL A 466 -10.72 0.42 -29.51
N PRO A 467 -10.07 -0.30 -30.43
CA PRO A 467 -10.23 -0.04 -31.85
C PRO A 467 -11.61 -0.54 -32.30
N VAL A 468 -12.35 0.30 -33.01
CA VAL A 468 -13.71 0.03 -33.52
C VAL A 468 -13.80 0.53 -34.96
N GLN A 469 -14.59 -0.16 -35.79
CA GLN A 469 -14.88 0.25 -37.16
C GLN A 469 -16.37 0.09 -37.44
N SER A 470 -17.08 1.15 -37.85
CA SER A 470 -18.55 1.13 -37.98
C SER A 470 -19.05 0.42 -39.24
N SER A 471 -18.24 0.37 -40.29
CA SER A 471 -18.50 -0.34 -41.55
C SER A 471 -17.19 -0.64 -42.29
N PRO A 472 -17.15 -1.56 -43.27
CA PRO A 472 -15.91 -1.89 -43.99
C PRO A 472 -15.24 -0.72 -44.73
N GLN A 473 -15.97 0.37 -45.01
CA GLN A 473 -15.47 1.57 -45.67
C GLN A 473 -15.11 2.71 -44.70
N ALA A 474 -15.46 2.60 -43.42
CA ALA A 474 -15.12 3.60 -42.41
C ALA A 474 -13.64 3.49 -42.00
N SER A 475 -13.05 4.61 -41.56
CA SER A 475 -11.78 4.61 -40.83
C SER A 475 -11.88 3.85 -39.51
N ILE A 476 -10.74 3.39 -39.00
CA ILE A 476 -10.64 2.84 -37.64
C ILE A 476 -10.70 4.02 -36.66
N GLU A 477 -11.55 3.91 -35.65
CA GLU A 477 -11.71 4.89 -34.58
C GLU A 477 -11.28 4.30 -33.23
N TRP A 478 -10.70 5.13 -32.36
CA TRP A 478 -10.28 4.75 -31.02
C TRP A 478 -11.33 5.18 -29.99
N GLN A 479 -12.07 4.23 -29.45
CA GLN A 479 -13.02 4.48 -28.37
C GLN A 479 -12.30 4.38 -27.02
N SER A 480 -12.16 5.52 -26.34
CA SER A 480 -11.53 5.63 -25.02
C SER A 480 -12.55 5.53 -23.88
N PHE A 481 -12.47 4.48 -23.07
CA PHE A 481 -13.33 4.29 -21.90
C PHE A 481 -12.54 4.51 -20.61
N ARG A 482 -13.14 5.26 -19.67
CA ARG A 482 -12.58 5.40 -18.32
C ARG A 482 -13.09 4.26 -17.44
N LEU A 483 -12.17 3.49 -16.85
CA LEU A 483 -12.44 2.42 -15.91
C LEU A 483 -12.61 2.94 -14.48
N SER A 484 -13.36 2.20 -13.67
CA SER A 484 -13.61 2.50 -12.26
C SER A 484 -13.79 1.20 -11.46
N GLY A 485 -13.47 1.23 -10.17
CA GLY A 485 -13.54 0.07 -9.26
C GLY A 485 -12.16 -0.46 -8.85
N GLN A 486 -12.15 -1.37 -7.87
CA GLN A 486 -10.94 -1.89 -7.22
C GLN A 486 -10.62 -3.37 -7.55
N ASP A 487 -11.29 -3.98 -8.54
CA ASP A 487 -10.81 -5.26 -9.09
C ASP A 487 -9.44 -5.09 -9.78
N ALA A 488 -8.74 -6.20 -9.99
CA ALA A 488 -7.50 -6.25 -10.78
C ALA A 488 -7.68 -5.66 -12.19
N LEU A 489 -6.60 -5.13 -12.77
CA LEU A 489 -6.64 -4.34 -14.01
C LEU A 489 -7.40 -5.02 -15.15
N ALA A 490 -7.07 -6.29 -15.46
CA ALA A 490 -7.70 -7.03 -16.56
C ALA A 490 -9.16 -7.41 -16.27
N LEU A 491 -9.52 -7.68 -15.00
CA LEU A 491 -10.91 -7.94 -14.59
C LEU A 491 -11.79 -6.69 -14.77
N ARG A 492 -11.28 -5.49 -14.51
CA ARG A 492 -12.03 -4.23 -14.76
C ARG A 492 -12.24 -4.00 -16.25
N VAL A 493 -11.22 -4.27 -17.07
CA VAL A 493 -11.33 -4.21 -18.54
C VAL A 493 -12.38 -5.20 -19.04
N SER A 494 -12.29 -6.49 -18.64
CA SER A 494 -13.16 -7.52 -19.20
C SER A 494 -14.62 -7.36 -18.78
N LYS A 495 -14.89 -6.98 -17.52
CA LYS A 495 -16.22 -6.56 -17.06
C LYS A 495 -16.77 -5.38 -17.89
N LYS A 496 -15.95 -4.34 -18.14
CA LYS A 496 -16.39 -3.16 -18.90
C LYS A 496 -16.70 -3.50 -20.37
N LEU A 497 -15.83 -4.26 -21.03
CA LEU A 497 -16.06 -4.67 -22.42
C LEU A 497 -17.28 -5.58 -22.57
N ARG A 498 -17.51 -6.50 -21.62
CA ARG A 498 -18.69 -7.38 -21.63
C ARG A 498 -19.99 -6.58 -21.48
N ASN A 499 -20.02 -5.62 -20.55
CA ASN A 499 -21.20 -4.77 -20.30
C ASN A 499 -21.54 -3.85 -21.48
N ASP A 500 -20.55 -3.45 -22.28
CA ASP A 500 -20.71 -2.59 -23.46
C ASP A 500 -20.84 -3.40 -24.78
N GLU A 501 -20.98 -4.73 -24.70
CA GLU A 501 -20.95 -5.70 -25.83
C GLU A 501 -19.68 -5.67 -26.71
N LEU A 502 -18.61 -5.00 -26.27
CA LEU A 502 -17.32 -4.89 -26.95
C LEU A 502 -16.40 -6.13 -26.77
N LEU A 503 -16.83 -7.11 -25.97
CA LEU A 503 -16.23 -8.44 -25.86
C LEU A 503 -17.32 -9.48 -25.57
N VAL A 504 -17.56 -10.37 -26.54
CA VAL A 504 -18.61 -11.39 -26.51
C VAL A 504 -18.05 -12.69 -25.93
N THR A 505 -18.55 -13.06 -24.74
CA THR A 505 -18.16 -14.30 -24.04
C THR A 505 -19.00 -15.52 -24.41
N ALA A 506 -20.18 -15.30 -25.00
CA ALA A 506 -21.12 -16.31 -25.47
C ALA A 506 -21.98 -15.73 -26.60
N LEU A 507 -22.27 -16.50 -27.64
CA LEU A 507 -22.98 -16.04 -28.83
C LEU A 507 -24.06 -17.05 -29.23
N ALA A 508 -25.26 -16.58 -29.55
CA ALA A 508 -26.34 -17.44 -30.05
C ALA A 508 -26.22 -17.64 -31.56
N GLY A 509 -26.58 -18.83 -32.06
CA GLY A 509 -26.56 -19.13 -33.50
C GLY A 509 -27.41 -18.18 -34.35
N THR A 510 -28.51 -17.67 -33.79
CA THR A 510 -29.36 -16.65 -34.43
C THR A 510 -28.65 -15.30 -34.56
N ARG A 511 -27.90 -14.85 -33.54
CA ARG A 511 -27.09 -13.62 -33.62
C ARG A 511 -25.87 -13.81 -34.54
N LEU A 512 -25.29 -15.01 -34.59
CA LEU A 512 -24.29 -15.36 -35.62
C LEU A 512 -24.88 -15.26 -37.03
N ARG A 513 -26.10 -15.78 -37.26
CA ARG A 513 -26.79 -15.64 -38.56
C ARG A 513 -27.08 -14.19 -38.93
N MET A 514 -27.48 -13.35 -37.96
CA MET A 514 -27.69 -11.92 -38.20
C MET A 514 -26.42 -11.21 -38.70
N GLU A 515 -25.25 -11.47 -38.10
CA GLU A 515 -24.00 -10.85 -38.58
C GLU A 515 -23.53 -11.42 -39.94
N LEU A 516 -23.78 -12.72 -40.22
CA LEU A 516 -23.53 -13.36 -41.52
C LEU A 516 -24.35 -12.78 -42.68
N ASP A 517 -25.54 -12.23 -42.40
CA ASP A 517 -26.42 -11.61 -43.40
C ASP A 517 -26.24 -10.08 -43.47
N ARG A 518 -26.00 -9.42 -42.34
CA ARG A 518 -25.73 -7.98 -42.25
C ARG A 518 -24.46 -7.58 -43.00
N ILE A 519 -23.44 -8.43 -42.96
CA ILE A 519 -22.17 -8.27 -43.68
C ILE A 519 -22.02 -9.54 -44.55
N PRO A 520 -21.75 -9.44 -45.87
CA PRO A 520 -21.72 -10.60 -46.77
C PRO A 520 -20.49 -11.49 -46.55
N LEU A 521 -20.49 -12.23 -45.44
CA LEU A 521 -19.50 -13.25 -45.08
C LEU A 521 -19.75 -14.60 -45.78
N TRP A 522 -20.97 -14.79 -46.29
CA TRP A 522 -21.35 -15.91 -47.16
C TRP A 522 -20.54 -15.89 -48.47
N ARG A 523 -19.73 -16.93 -48.69
CA ARG A 523 -18.93 -17.10 -49.90
C ARG A 523 -19.74 -17.88 -50.94
N GLY A 524 -20.85 -17.28 -51.38
CA GLY A 524 -21.92 -17.95 -52.12
C GLY A 524 -22.94 -18.58 -51.18
N ASN A 525 -23.21 -19.88 -51.32
CA ASN A 525 -24.22 -20.60 -50.53
C ASN A 525 -23.69 -21.24 -49.23
N HIS A 526 -22.39 -21.12 -48.94
CA HIS A 526 -21.76 -21.66 -47.74
C HIS A 526 -20.55 -20.83 -47.29
N VAL A 527 -20.00 -21.16 -46.11
CA VAL A 527 -18.75 -20.59 -45.59
C VAL A 527 -18.08 -21.55 -44.60
N ALA A 528 -16.75 -21.67 -44.64
CA ALA A 528 -16.00 -22.57 -43.74
C ALA A 528 -15.89 -21.97 -42.32
N ILE A 529 -16.17 -22.78 -41.29
CA ILE A 529 -16.17 -22.34 -39.88
C ILE A 529 -14.79 -21.82 -39.45
N LYS A 530 -13.71 -22.49 -39.89
CA LYS A 530 -12.34 -22.01 -39.66
C LYS A 530 -12.14 -20.57 -40.16
N GLN A 531 -12.63 -20.27 -41.37
CA GLN A 531 -12.43 -18.94 -41.94
C GLN A 531 -13.38 -17.90 -41.33
N LEU A 532 -14.56 -18.28 -40.81
CA LEU A 532 -15.34 -17.38 -39.96
C LEU A 532 -14.58 -16.98 -38.68
N CYS A 533 -13.87 -17.90 -38.03
CA CYS A 533 -13.01 -17.56 -36.90
C CYS A 533 -11.91 -16.56 -37.31
N GLU A 534 -11.28 -16.76 -38.47
CA GLU A 534 -10.28 -15.84 -39.02
C GLU A 534 -10.87 -14.46 -39.37
N ASP A 535 -12.06 -14.42 -40.00
CA ASP A 535 -12.75 -13.20 -40.39
C ASP A 535 -13.18 -12.38 -39.16
N PHE A 536 -13.80 -13.01 -38.14
CA PHE A 536 -14.17 -12.37 -36.87
C PHE A 536 -12.95 -11.82 -36.11
N ALA A 537 -11.82 -12.52 -36.13
CA ALA A 537 -10.57 -12.07 -35.54
C ALA A 537 -9.88 -10.95 -36.35
N ARG A 538 -10.13 -10.85 -37.67
CA ARG A 538 -9.48 -9.92 -38.60
C ARG A 538 -10.15 -8.56 -38.73
N TYR A 539 -11.49 -8.50 -38.70
CA TYR A 539 -12.23 -7.30 -39.06
C TYR A 539 -12.84 -6.58 -37.84
N LEU A 540 -12.47 -5.31 -37.66
CA LEU A 540 -12.88 -4.45 -36.54
C LEU A 540 -14.35 -4.01 -36.57
N TYR A 541 -15.09 -4.37 -37.62
CA TYR A 541 -16.53 -4.18 -37.75
C TYR A 541 -17.37 -5.41 -37.35
N LEU A 542 -16.73 -6.53 -36.99
CA LEU A 542 -17.40 -7.72 -36.46
C LEU A 542 -17.30 -7.77 -34.92
N PRO A 543 -18.27 -8.39 -34.22
CA PRO A 543 -18.20 -8.55 -32.78
C PRO A 543 -16.93 -9.28 -32.33
N ARG A 544 -16.17 -8.66 -31.42
CA ARG A 544 -14.97 -9.26 -30.81
C ARG A 544 -15.37 -10.40 -29.89
N LEU A 545 -14.92 -11.62 -30.19
CA LEU A 545 -15.16 -12.83 -29.37
C LEU A 545 -13.99 -13.06 -28.41
N THR A 546 -14.21 -13.71 -27.26
CA THR A 546 -13.10 -14.08 -26.34
C THR A 546 -12.15 -15.12 -26.94
N ASP A 547 -12.69 -16.16 -27.57
CA ASP A 547 -11.96 -17.19 -28.32
C ASP A 547 -12.87 -17.78 -29.41
N THR A 548 -12.24 -18.44 -30.39
CA THR A 548 -12.82 -19.32 -31.40
C THR A 548 -13.85 -20.32 -30.87
N TYR A 549 -13.75 -20.79 -29.61
CA TYR A 549 -14.78 -21.61 -28.98
C TYR A 549 -16.17 -20.96 -29.06
N VAL A 550 -16.28 -19.64 -28.82
CA VAL A 550 -17.57 -18.92 -28.81
C VAL A 550 -18.28 -19.01 -30.16
N LEU A 551 -17.54 -19.00 -31.28
CA LEU A 551 -18.12 -19.14 -32.62
C LEU A 551 -18.52 -20.59 -32.91
N ARG A 552 -17.72 -21.57 -32.48
CA ARG A 552 -18.04 -23.01 -32.64
C ARG A 552 -19.25 -23.42 -31.81
N ASP A 553 -19.36 -22.93 -30.59
CA ASP A 553 -20.50 -23.13 -29.69
C ASP A 553 -21.77 -22.48 -30.26
N ALA A 554 -21.68 -21.23 -30.74
CA ALA A 554 -22.79 -20.56 -31.44
C ALA A 554 -23.27 -21.34 -32.68
N ALA A 555 -22.33 -21.93 -33.44
CA ALA A 555 -22.65 -22.78 -34.58
C ALA A 555 -23.32 -24.09 -34.15
N ALA A 556 -22.74 -24.82 -33.19
CA ALA A 556 -23.28 -26.09 -32.69
C ALA A 556 -24.69 -25.93 -32.09
N ASN A 557 -24.89 -24.90 -31.27
CA ASN A 557 -26.19 -24.57 -30.68
C ASN A 557 -27.18 -24.06 -31.75
N GLY A 558 -26.71 -23.33 -32.77
CA GLY A 558 -27.54 -22.90 -33.90
C GLY A 558 -28.05 -24.05 -34.77
N LEU A 559 -27.29 -25.14 -34.90
CA LEU A 559 -27.65 -26.34 -35.66
C LEU A 559 -28.63 -27.26 -34.91
N ALA A 560 -28.63 -27.20 -33.58
CA ALA A 560 -29.49 -27.99 -32.71
C ALA A 560 -30.93 -27.45 -32.61
N LEU A 561 -31.19 -26.23 -33.10
CA LEU A 561 -32.51 -25.62 -33.09
C LEU A 561 -33.45 -26.32 -34.08
N LEU A 562 -34.68 -26.61 -33.64
CA LEU A 562 -35.75 -27.10 -34.51
C LEU A 562 -36.19 -26.07 -35.57
N SER A 563 -35.95 -24.79 -35.30
CA SER A 563 -36.20 -23.63 -36.16
C SER A 563 -35.02 -23.24 -37.07
N TRP A 564 -34.07 -24.15 -37.31
CA TRP A 564 -32.84 -23.87 -38.07
C TRP A 564 -33.06 -23.29 -39.47
N ASP A 565 -34.18 -23.65 -40.12
CA ASP A 565 -34.53 -23.21 -41.47
C ASP A 565 -34.82 -21.69 -41.54
N PRO A 566 -35.80 -21.14 -40.78
CA PRO A 566 -36.02 -19.69 -40.72
C PRO A 566 -35.01 -18.90 -39.87
N GLU A 567 -34.33 -19.49 -38.88
CA GLU A 567 -33.59 -18.72 -37.86
C GLU A 567 -32.06 -18.87 -37.87
N THR A 568 -31.48 -19.92 -38.46
CA THR A 568 -30.01 -20.13 -38.45
C THR A 568 -29.44 -20.58 -39.80
N PHE A 569 -28.95 -21.81 -39.90
CA PHE A 569 -28.12 -22.36 -40.97
C PHE A 569 -28.03 -23.89 -40.83
N ALA A 570 -27.64 -24.56 -41.91
CA ALA A 570 -27.29 -25.98 -41.91
C ALA A 570 -25.76 -26.17 -41.82
N TYR A 571 -25.31 -27.41 -41.63
CA TYR A 571 -23.90 -27.78 -41.59
C TYR A 571 -23.59 -28.86 -42.63
N ALA A 572 -22.40 -28.83 -43.24
CA ALA A 572 -21.88 -29.90 -44.08
C ALA A 572 -20.40 -30.20 -43.77
N ASP A 573 -20.00 -31.47 -43.84
CA ASP A 573 -18.59 -31.88 -43.69
C ASP A 573 -17.73 -31.50 -44.92
N GLY A 574 -18.36 -31.14 -46.06
CA GLY A 574 -17.68 -30.59 -47.23
C GLY A 574 -18.62 -30.33 -48.41
N PHE A 575 -18.10 -29.72 -49.48
CA PHE A 575 -18.83 -29.46 -50.73
C PHE A 575 -18.17 -30.22 -51.91
N ASP A 576 -19.00 -30.71 -52.82
CA ASP A 576 -18.60 -31.44 -54.02
C ASP A 576 -18.85 -30.57 -55.26
N GLU A 577 -17.80 -29.91 -55.76
CA GLU A 577 -17.91 -28.99 -56.91
C GLU A 577 -18.35 -29.70 -58.20
N ALA A 578 -17.94 -30.97 -58.38
CA ALA A 578 -18.29 -31.75 -59.57
C ALA A 578 -19.76 -32.24 -59.53
N GLY A 579 -20.30 -32.47 -58.34
CA GLY A 579 -21.71 -32.85 -58.13
C GLY A 579 -22.66 -31.71 -57.75
N SER A 580 -22.15 -30.50 -57.50
CA SER A 580 -22.87 -29.38 -56.87
C SER A 580 -23.62 -29.77 -55.59
N ARG A 581 -23.02 -30.65 -54.76
CA ARG A 581 -23.69 -31.32 -53.63
C ARG A 581 -22.91 -31.17 -52.32
N TYR A 582 -23.60 -30.88 -51.23
CA TYR A 582 -23.04 -30.91 -49.87
C TYR A 582 -22.90 -32.35 -49.38
N ARG A 583 -21.71 -32.72 -48.90
CA ARG A 583 -21.40 -34.01 -48.30
C ARG A 583 -21.57 -33.91 -46.78
N GLY A 584 -22.25 -34.90 -46.18
CA GLY A 584 -22.50 -34.89 -44.73
C GLY A 584 -23.40 -33.76 -44.25
N LEU A 585 -24.41 -33.38 -45.06
CA LEU A 585 -25.37 -32.32 -44.71
C LEU A 585 -26.19 -32.73 -43.47
N ARG A 586 -26.12 -31.93 -42.40
CA ARG A 586 -26.83 -32.10 -41.13
C ARG A 586 -27.63 -30.83 -40.81
N CYS A 587 -28.88 -31.00 -40.39
CA CYS A 587 -29.79 -29.92 -40.01
C CYS A 587 -30.64 -30.38 -38.82
N GLY A 588 -30.94 -29.50 -37.86
CA GLY A 588 -31.76 -29.85 -36.68
C GLY A 588 -31.13 -30.93 -35.78
N GLN A 589 -29.79 -30.97 -35.69
CA GLN A 589 -29.02 -31.99 -34.96
C GLN A 589 -27.85 -31.33 -34.22
N GLN A 590 -27.55 -31.80 -33.01
CA GLN A 590 -26.30 -31.42 -32.34
C GLN A 590 -25.10 -32.00 -33.08
N VAL A 591 -24.10 -31.14 -33.34
CA VAL A 591 -22.82 -31.50 -33.95
C VAL A 591 -21.71 -30.93 -33.06
N HIS A 592 -20.80 -31.78 -32.59
CA HIS A 592 -19.59 -31.31 -31.91
C HIS A 592 -18.59 -30.82 -32.96
N ILE A 593 -18.37 -29.51 -32.99
CA ILE A 593 -17.46 -28.84 -33.93
C ILE A 593 -16.11 -28.62 -33.24
N THR A 594 -15.07 -29.33 -33.68
CA THR A 594 -13.73 -29.25 -33.10
C THR A 594 -12.85 -28.20 -33.81
N SER A 595 -11.67 -27.93 -33.25
CA SER A 595 -10.71 -26.97 -33.82
C SER A 595 -10.13 -27.37 -35.17
N GLY A 596 -10.23 -28.65 -35.56
CA GLY A 596 -9.67 -29.19 -36.80
C GLY A 596 -10.67 -29.40 -37.94
N ASP A 597 -11.98 -29.24 -37.68
CA ASP A 597 -13.00 -29.59 -38.66
C ASP A 597 -13.03 -28.61 -39.85
N ALA A 598 -13.05 -29.17 -41.06
CA ALA A 598 -13.24 -28.44 -42.32
C ALA A 598 -14.71 -28.04 -42.57
N GLY A 599 -15.55 -28.11 -41.54
CA GLY A 599 -17.00 -27.95 -41.61
C GLY A 599 -17.44 -26.63 -42.21
N LEU A 600 -18.47 -26.72 -43.05
CA LEU A 600 -19.09 -25.60 -43.74
C LEU A 600 -20.43 -25.28 -43.08
N LEU A 601 -20.67 -24.01 -42.75
CA LEU A 601 -22.05 -23.53 -42.56
C LEU A 601 -22.66 -23.30 -43.93
N VAL A 602 -23.89 -23.77 -44.11
CA VAL A 602 -24.63 -23.76 -45.37
C VAL A 602 -25.91 -22.97 -45.20
N ARG A 603 -26.26 -22.14 -46.19
CA ARG A 603 -27.51 -21.40 -46.23
C ARG A 603 -28.73 -22.35 -46.19
N PRO A 604 -29.73 -22.13 -45.31
CA PRO A 604 -30.95 -22.96 -45.23
C PRO A 604 -31.59 -23.21 -46.58
N GLU A 605 -31.69 -22.17 -47.41
CA GLU A 605 -32.31 -22.20 -48.73
C GLU A 605 -31.63 -23.23 -49.65
N ALA A 606 -30.29 -23.34 -49.57
CA ALA A 606 -29.50 -24.31 -50.33
C ALA A 606 -29.56 -25.73 -49.71
N ALA A 607 -29.62 -25.82 -48.38
CA ALA A 607 -29.75 -27.09 -47.67
C ALA A 607 -31.12 -27.75 -47.90
N VAL A 608 -32.20 -26.96 -47.83
CA VAL A 608 -33.57 -27.40 -48.11
C VAL A 608 -33.72 -27.80 -49.58
N GLN A 609 -33.14 -27.07 -50.53
CA GLN A 609 -33.12 -27.47 -51.95
C GLN A 609 -32.47 -28.84 -52.15
N GLN A 610 -31.32 -29.11 -51.50
CA GLN A 610 -30.71 -30.44 -51.58
C GLN A 610 -31.57 -31.52 -50.91
N GLN A 611 -32.13 -31.27 -49.72
CA GLN A 611 -33.02 -32.25 -49.06
C GLN A 611 -34.27 -32.57 -49.89
N GLN A 612 -34.88 -31.57 -50.54
CA GLN A 612 -36.02 -31.78 -51.42
C GLN A 612 -35.63 -32.57 -52.68
N ALA A 613 -34.49 -32.27 -53.30
CA ALA A 613 -33.98 -33.02 -54.45
C ALA A 613 -33.65 -34.48 -54.08
N GLU A 614 -33.05 -34.73 -52.92
CA GLU A 614 -32.76 -36.08 -52.44
C GLU A 614 -34.03 -36.86 -52.07
N ALA A 615 -35.04 -36.20 -51.47
CA ALA A 615 -36.34 -36.81 -51.20
C ALA A 615 -37.10 -37.16 -52.50
N GLN A 616 -37.07 -36.29 -53.51
CA GLN A 616 -37.65 -36.56 -54.83
C GLN A 616 -36.92 -37.72 -55.54
N ALA A 617 -35.59 -37.74 -55.53
CA ALA A 617 -34.80 -38.82 -56.11
C ALA A 617 -34.99 -40.16 -55.36
N ALA A 618 -35.25 -40.13 -54.05
CA ALA A 618 -35.61 -41.31 -53.27
C ALA A 618 -37.02 -41.81 -53.62
N ALA A 619 -37.99 -40.92 -53.76
CA ALA A 619 -39.36 -41.27 -54.19
C ALA A 619 -39.39 -41.86 -55.60
N GLU A 620 -38.62 -41.31 -56.55
CA GLU A 620 -38.47 -41.89 -57.89
C GLU A 620 -37.85 -43.29 -57.87
N LYS A 621 -36.84 -43.53 -57.02
CA LYS A 621 -36.21 -44.85 -56.88
C LYS A 621 -37.17 -45.86 -56.27
N ALA A 622 -37.94 -45.45 -55.25
CA ALA A 622 -38.99 -46.29 -54.67
C ALA A 622 -40.07 -46.66 -55.72
N GLY A 623 -40.54 -45.68 -56.51
CA GLY A 623 -41.48 -45.93 -57.60
C GLY A 623 -40.95 -46.88 -58.68
N LYS A 624 -39.65 -46.84 -58.97
CA LYS A 624 -38.97 -47.73 -59.94
C LYS A 624 -38.71 -49.16 -59.42
N MET A 625 -38.90 -49.42 -58.11
CA MET A 625 -38.74 -50.76 -57.52
C MET A 625 -40.06 -51.52 -57.29
N GLY A 626 -41.22 -50.89 -57.50
CA GLY A 626 -42.54 -51.47 -57.20
C GLY A 626 -43.16 -52.39 -58.27
N ALA A 627 -42.41 -52.85 -59.28
CA ALA A 627 -42.97 -53.39 -60.52
C ALA A 627 -42.39 -54.74 -61.00
N ALA A 628 -42.28 -55.74 -60.11
CA ALA A 628 -42.05 -57.13 -60.50
C ALA A 628 -42.55 -58.16 -59.46
N ALA A 629 -43.01 -59.32 -59.96
CA ALA A 629 -43.19 -60.61 -59.27
C ALA A 629 -44.22 -60.72 -58.10
N THR A 630 -45.44 -61.11 -58.46
CA THR A 630 -46.24 -62.15 -57.77
C THR A 630 -46.87 -63.03 -58.87
N PRO A 631 -47.20 -64.33 -58.67
CA PRO A 631 -48.21 -64.73 -57.68
C PRO A 631 -48.07 -66.12 -56.99
N ALA A 632 -48.64 -66.20 -55.77
CA ALA A 632 -49.47 -67.31 -55.24
C ALA A 632 -48.85 -68.73 -55.04
N ILE A 633 -49.47 -69.70 -54.35
CA ILE A 633 -50.79 -69.86 -53.67
C ILE A 633 -50.52 -70.73 -52.39
N THR A 634 -51.30 -70.79 -51.31
CA THR A 634 -52.60 -70.24 -50.85
C THR A 634 -52.39 -69.53 -49.47
N GLY A 635 -53.35 -69.14 -48.61
CA GLY A 635 -54.82 -69.05 -48.58
C GLY A 635 -55.27 -68.80 -47.12
N GLY A 636 -56.39 -68.16 -46.78
CA GLY A 636 -57.44 -67.48 -47.57
C GLY A 636 -58.51 -66.85 -46.64
N ALA A 637 -59.65 -66.43 -47.20
CA ALA A 637 -60.87 -65.89 -46.55
C ALA A 637 -60.87 -64.41 -46.05
N ASP A 638 -61.99 -63.76 -46.39
CA ASP A 638 -62.43 -62.35 -46.18
C ASP A 638 -62.46 -61.88 -44.70
N VAL A 639 -62.07 -60.64 -44.33
CA VAL A 639 -62.73 -59.32 -44.60
C VAL A 639 -64.17 -59.25 -44.02
N PRO A 640 -64.64 -58.17 -43.33
CA PRO A 640 -63.99 -56.90 -42.91
C PRO A 640 -64.11 -56.54 -41.40
N GLY A 641 -63.38 -55.50 -40.95
CA GLY A 641 -63.94 -54.50 -40.02
C GLY A 641 -63.15 -54.11 -38.76
N LYS A 642 -63.05 -52.78 -38.55
CA LYS A 642 -62.62 -52.03 -37.35
C LYS A 642 -62.45 -52.81 -36.03
N GLY A 643 -61.24 -52.75 -35.44
CA GLY A 643 -60.99 -53.07 -34.03
C GLY A 643 -59.55 -52.74 -33.64
N GLY A 644 -59.33 -52.21 -32.43
CA GLY A 644 -57.99 -51.82 -31.97
C GLY A 644 -57.13 -53.01 -31.52
N SER A 645 -55.82 -52.93 -31.76
CA SER A 645 -54.83 -53.86 -31.20
C SER A 645 -54.40 -53.41 -29.79
N GLU A 646 -54.57 -54.26 -28.79
CA GLU A 646 -54.26 -53.98 -27.39
C GLU A 646 -52.74 -53.86 -27.11
N LYS A 647 -52.39 -53.26 -25.96
CA LYS A 647 -51.04 -53.34 -25.41
C LYS A 647 -50.73 -54.79 -25.00
N PRO A 648 -49.58 -55.36 -25.37
CA PRO A 648 -49.05 -56.55 -24.69
C PRO A 648 -48.88 -56.28 -23.19
N LYS A 649 -49.31 -57.22 -22.34
CA LYS A 649 -49.10 -57.11 -20.88
C LYS A 649 -47.61 -57.20 -20.57
N ALA A 650 -47.08 -56.21 -19.86
CA ALA A 650 -45.71 -56.25 -19.37
C ALA A 650 -45.52 -57.40 -18.37
N GLY A 651 -44.38 -58.11 -18.48
CA GLY A 651 -43.91 -58.99 -17.42
C GLY A 651 -43.47 -58.20 -16.18
N PRO A 652 -43.16 -58.89 -15.06
CA PRO A 652 -42.68 -58.22 -13.85
C PRO A 652 -41.36 -57.48 -14.13
N ALA A 653 -41.38 -56.14 -13.98
CA ALA A 653 -40.21 -55.31 -14.23
C ALA A 653 -39.04 -55.64 -13.27
N PRO A 654 -37.78 -55.60 -13.74
CA PRO A 654 -36.61 -55.84 -12.89
C PRO A 654 -36.49 -54.77 -11.81
N LYS A 655 -36.30 -55.20 -10.55
CA LYS A 655 -36.30 -54.31 -9.36
C LYS A 655 -34.92 -53.96 -8.81
N ARG A 656 -33.85 -54.47 -9.42
CA ARG A 656 -32.46 -54.24 -8.98
C ARG A 656 -31.53 -54.24 -10.20
N PHE A 657 -30.65 -53.26 -10.27
CA PHE A 657 -29.52 -53.23 -11.20
C PHE A 657 -28.23 -53.60 -10.45
N HIS A 658 -27.30 -54.24 -11.15
CA HIS A 658 -25.96 -54.54 -10.67
C HIS A 658 -25.05 -54.77 -11.89
N GLY A 659 -23.89 -54.12 -11.91
CA GLY A 659 -22.89 -54.28 -12.95
C GLY A 659 -21.57 -53.66 -12.54
N SER A 660 -20.47 -54.26 -13.01
CA SER A 660 -19.11 -53.75 -12.86
C SER A 660 -18.51 -53.50 -14.25
N VAL A 661 -17.53 -52.61 -14.32
CA VAL A 661 -16.83 -52.26 -15.57
C VAL A 661 -15.39 -51.87 -15.25
N THR A 662 -14.44 -52.50 -15.95
CA THR A 662 -13.02 -52.20 -15.84
C THR A 662 -12.70 -50.91 -16.60
N LEU A 663 -12.01 -49.97 -15.95
CA LEU A 663 -11.63 -48.67 -16.53
C LEU A 663 -10.15 -48.64 -16.92
N ASP A 664 -9.80 -47.83 -17.92
CA ASP A 664 -8.40 -47.55 -18.28
C ASP A 664 -7.76 -46.68 -17.18
N PRO A 665 -6.69 -47.15 -16.49
CA PRO A 665 -6.03 -46.40 -15.41
C PRO A 665 -5.52 -45.02 -15.82
N THR A 666 -5.28 -44.79 -17.12
CA THR A 666 -4.84 -43.50 -17.66
C THR A 666 -5.99 -42.55 -17.99
N ARG A 667 -7.25 -43.01 -17.94
CA ARG A 667 -8.45 -42.27 -18.39
C ARG A 667 -9.63 -42.29 -17.43
N VAL A 668 -9.49 -42.94 -16.26
CA VAL A 668 -10.53 -43.12 -15.21
C VAL A 668 -11.49 -41.94 -15.08
N GLY A 669 -11.02 -40.70 -14.97
CA GLY A 669 -11.88 -39.52 -14.81
C GLY A 669 -12.82 -39.23 -15.99
N ARG A 670 -12.42 -39.53 -17.24
CA ARG A 670 -13.26 -39.42 -18.42
C ARG A 670 -14.31 -40.53 -18.47
N ASP A 671 -13.87 -41.76 -18.24
CA ASP A 671 -14.70 -42.94 -18.44
C ASP A 671 -15.71 -43.12 -17.29
N ALA A 672 -15.31 -42.78 -16.05
CA ALA A 672 -16.23 -42.65 -14.92
C ALA A 672 -17.24 -41.51 -15.10
N GLY A 673 -16.82 -40.38 -15.69
CA GLY A 673 -17.74 -39.30 -16.08
C GLY A 673 -18.81 -39.80 -17.05
N ARG A 674 -18.40 -40.53 -18.09
CA ARG A 674 -19.32 -41.12 -19.07
C ARG A 674 -20.27 -42.15 -18.45
N ILE A 675 -19.85 -42.94 -17.46
CA ILE A 675 -20.73 -43.83 -16.70
C ILE A 675 -21.71 -43.04 -15.80
N GLY A 676 -21.27 -41.89 -15.30
CA GLY A 676 -22.11 -40.88 -14.66
C GLY A 676 -23.28 -40.48 -15.55
N ASP A 677 -22.97 -39.99 -16.75
CA ASP A 677 -23.96 -39.46 -17.69
C ASP A 677 -24.85 -40.56 -18.32
N GLU A 678 -24.26 -41.66 -18.79
CA GLU A 678 -24.95 -42.67 -19.61
C GLU A 678 -25.59 -43.83 -18.80
N VAL A 679 -25.33 -43.92 -17.48
CA VAL A 679 -25.88 -44.99 -16.62
C VAL A 679 -26.42 -44.45 -15.30
N ILE A 680 -25.59 -43.73 -14.52
CA ILE A 680 -25.96 -43.33 -13.15
C ILE A 680 -27.08 -42.28 -13.17
N ALA A 681 -27.03 -41.30 -14.07
CA ALA A 681 -28.06 -40.27 -14.22
C ALA A 681 -29.45 -40.89 -14.53
N HIS A 682 -29.50 -41.93 -15.37
CA HIS A 682 -30.74 -42.63 -15.69
C HIS A 682 -31.29 -43.45 -14.52
N LEU A 683 -30.43 -44.00 -13.66
CA LEU A 683 -30.85 -44.74 -12.46
C LEU A 683 -31.33 -43.78 -11.36
N VAL A 684 -30.60 -42.69 -11.09
CA VAL A 684 -30.94 -41.67 -10.08
C VAL A 684 -32.20 -40.88 -10.46
N GLY A 685 -32.52 -40.78 -11.76
CA GLY A 685 -33.76 -40.17 -12.24
C GLY A 685 -35.05 -40.95 -11.91
N LEU A 686 -34.95 -42.16 -11.32
CA LEU A 686 -36.10 -42.97 -10.96
C LEU A 686 -36.61 -42.61 -9.55
N ILE A 687 -37.87 -42.18 -9.46
CA ILE A 687 -38.48 -41.78 -8.18
C ILE A 687 -38.46 -42.94 -7.18
N GLY A 688 -37.71 -42.76 -6.09
CA GLY A 688 -37.55 -43.77 -5.02
C GLY A 688 -36.40 -44.76 -5.22
N SER A 689 -35.50 -44.54 -6.18
CA SER A 689 -34.25 -45.30 -6.27
C SER A 689 -33.27 -44.91 -5.15
N ASP A 690 -32.62 -45.91 -4.54
CA ASP A 690 -31.39 -45.72 -3.77
C ASP A 690 -30.22 -46.23 -4.62
N VAL A 691 -29.26 -45.35 -4.93
CA VAL A 691 -28.16 -45.61 -5.88
C VAL A 691 -26.84 -45.42 -5.16
N THR A 692 -26.29 -46.51 -4.64
CA THR A 692 -24.93 -46.56 -4.09
C THR A 692 -23.92 -46.81 -5.21
N VAL A 693 -22.88 -45.99 -5.28
CA VAL A 693 -21.75 -46.13 -6.21
C VAL A 693 -20.49 -46.41 -5.40
N THR A 694 -19.76 -47.46 -5.75
CA THR A 694 -18.50 -47.88 -5.12
C THR A 694 -17.38 -47.87 -6.17
N LEU A 695 -16.28 -47.19 -5.87
CA LEU A 695 -15.05 -47.26 -6.66
C LEU A 695 -14.08 -48.22 -5.97
N GLU A 696 -13.76 -49.30 -6.66
CA GLU A 696 -12.80 -50.32 -6.24
C GLU A 696 -11.51 -50.15 -7.06
N ILE A 697 -10.34 -50.34 -6.43
CA ILE A 697 -9.04 -50.10 -7.06
C ILE A 697 -8.11 -51.27 -6.70
N GLU A 698 -7.96 -52.20 -7.63
CA GLU A 698 -7.04 -53.34 -7.54
C GLU A 698 -5.73 -53.02 -8.30
N ALA A 699 -4.59 -53.39 -7.73
CA ALA A 699 -3.28 -53.19 -8.35
C ALA A 699 -2.32 -54.34 -7.98
N ASN A 700 -2.09 -55.27 -8.90
CA ASN A 700 -1.08 -56.31 -8.76
C ASN A 700 0.32 -55.72 -9.09
N ILE A 701 1.26 -55.83 -8.15
CA ILE A 701 2.61 -55.26 -8.24
C ILE A 701 3.63 -56.36 -7.88
N PRO A 702 4.01 -57.23 -8.84
CA PRO A 702 4.70 -58.49 -8.56
C PRO A 702 6.14 -58.34 -8.04
N ASP A 703 6.81 -57.23 -8.36
CA ASP A 703 8.16 -56.91 -7.85
C ASP A 703 8.14 -56.24 -6.45
N GLY A 704 6.95 -56.10 -5.85
CA GLY A 704 6.72 -55.40 -4.58
C GLY A 704 6.56 -53.88 -4.72
N THR A 705 5.82 -53.27 -3.79
CA THR A 705 5.56 -51.81 -3.82
C THR A 705 6.65 -51.04 -3.07
N PRO A 706 7.33 -50.05 -3.68
CA PRO A 706 8.33 -49.23 -3.00
C PRO A 706 7.75 -48.44 -1.82
N GLU A 707 8.49 -48.35 -0.71
CA GLU A 707 8.03 -47.76 0.56
C GLU A 707 7.50 -46.31 0.42
N TYR A 708 8.11 -45.51 -0.47
CA TYR A 708 7.63 -44.14 -0.73
C TYR A 708 6.24 -44.12 -1.40
N VAL A 709 5.94 -45.10 -2.26
CA VAL A 709 4.61 -45.26 -2.88
C VAL A 709 3.62 -45.74 -1.85
N VAL A 710 3.97 -46.75 -1.03
CA VAL A 710 3.13 -47.24 0.08
C VAL A 710 2.71 -46.09 0.99
N ARG A 711 3.67 -45.27 1.44
CA ARG A 711 3.40 -44.11 2.30
C ARG A 711 2.48 -43.10 1.62
N THR A 712 2.79 -42.70 0.39
CA THR A 712 1.99 -41.71 -0.36
C THR A 712 0.56 -42.20 -0.63
N VAL A 713 0.37 -43.47 -0.99
CA VAL A 713 -0.97 -44.03 -1.23
C VAL A 713 -1.75 -44.12 0.09
N THR A 714 -1.17 -44.63 1.18
CA THR A 714 -1.87 -44.70 2.48
C THR A 714 -2.23 -43.32 3.03
N GLU A 715 -1.36 -42.32 2.88
CA GLU A 715 -1.63 -40.94 3.31
C GLU A 715 -2.75 -40.28 2.48
N ASN A 716 -2.76 -40.50 1.16
CA ASN A 716 -3.81 -40.02 0.28
C ASN A 716 -5.15 -40.74 0.52
N SER A 717 -5.17 -42.06 0.70
CA SER A 717 -6.39 -42.83 0.98
C SER A 717 -7.07 -42.41 2.29
N ARG A 718 -6.30 -42.01 3.30
CA ARG A 718 -6.83 -41.40 4.54
C ARG A 718 -7.46 -40.03 4.29
N THR A 719 -6.76 -39.16 3.57
CA THR A 719 -7.26 -37.82 3.18
C THR A 719 -8.54 -37.90 2.34
N LEU A 720 -8.61 -38.86 1.43
CA LEU A 720 -9.74 -39.14 0.54
C LEU A 720 -10.83 -40.03 1.18
N LYS A 721 -10.67 -40.42 2.46
CA LYS A 721 -11.65 -41.16 3.27
C LYS A 721 -12.06 -42.53 2.71
N PHE A 722 -11.09 -43.28 2.18
CA PHE A 722 -11.29 -44.70 1.82
C PHE A 722 -11.73 -45.48 3.05
N ARG A 723 -12.87 -46.20 2.96
CA ARG A 723 -13.45 -46.98 4.07
C ARG A 723 -12.54 -48.14 4.48
N GLU A 724 -12.00 -48.83 3.49
CA GLU A 724 -11.03 -49.92 3.62
C GLU A 724 -9.88 -49.62 2.65
N HIS A 725 -8.64 -49.77 3.11
CA HIS A 725 -7.43 -49.58 2.31
C HIS A 725 -6.22 -50.20 3.02
N GLY A 726 -5.34 -50.84 2.26
CA GLY A 726 -4.11 -51.46 2.74
C GLY A 726 -3.25 -51.95 1.58
N PHE A 727 -2.01 -52.34 1.89
CA PHE A 727 -1.19 -53.20 1.03
C PHE A 727 -1.05 -54.53 1.75
N GLU A 728 -1.45 -55.61 1.10
CA GLU A 728 -1.31 -56.97 1.63
C GLU A 728 0.06 -57.55 1.24
N GLN A 729 0.50 -58.58 1.96
CA GLN A 729 1.71 -59.35 1.66
C GLN A 729 1.25 -60.79 1.35
N GLU A 730 1.56 -61.27 0.15
CA GLU A 730 1.43 -62.70 -0.23
C GLU A 730 2.53 -63.56 0.44
#